data_AF-A0A3M0XNW7-F1
#
_entry.id   AF-A0A3M0XNW7-F1
#
_cell.length_a   1.000
_cell.length_b   1.000
_cell.length_c   1.000
_cell.angle_alpha   90.00
_cell.angle_beta   90.00
_cell.angle_gamma   90.00
#
_symmetry.space_group_name_H-M   'P 1'
#
loop_
_entity.id
_entity.type
_entity.pdbx_description
1 polymer ?
#
loop_
_entity_poly.entity_id
_entity_poly.type
_entity_poly.pdbx_seq_one_letter_code
_entity_poly.pdbx_strand_id
1 'polypeptide(L)'
;MLRYRITFPAFLGSLWLFVETLLAAFLTARIPGDERAAFLFGLSPSRLALVVVILAIGSGGLFAAWWLQKNASLAQKYLTQERFLRPAVLLSAYALLLITLVDFVLAHYHPERYLAYYHRLHPFLLLLVILAAEGVFFFLFVAYERGFLFFHRSGFRALLRSSWMPISGMLALWGLVAVTGVGITPDPVFWSVPGAPLPFWMFCLAVGVSSLFLLARGLFPAFASRRWVDAVIMLSLWVLASAIWLSIPLDVMRDSYYAPITPPDFQPFPFSDAGNYDSMAQSLLLGNGLLGTVPHRPFYILILSIFHALVGDNYVGIITLQTLWLAGLPVFLFALGRRVHSRSAGLLIAFLAIAREVTNLWVSPYMPVSNSKTLMSDLPTTFGVALLILLMTRWAQNHHRSLSAWVAVSGVLGLLTLTRTQAILLSPFVLLAALLVEWPSWRRWLRHMLVLVVVVAMVLAPWLYRNWRLTGKFVFDEPFSQTKIVAERYTTEVGFSMPRRPGEDVWDYSERLSSHVVAFLVAHPDVVARFTVNHFFANEMYTLLALPTSLETPQPLSKPVMGWWRGKEYYDSINPWLILLYLLLIGLGLSAAWKRARWVGLFPLFIQVGYSLSNAVVRNSGWRFILPVEWVTYFYLAVGLMEVLT
;
A
#
# COMPACT_ATOMS: atom_id res chain seq x y z
N MET A 1 -0.50 -24.96 -44.28
CA MET A 1 -1.54 -24.47 -43.33
C MET A 1 -1.03 -23.50 -42.25
N LEU A 2 0.17 -23.66 -41.68
CA LEU A 2 0.72 -22.73 -40.66
C LEU A 2 0.97 -21.27 -41.13
N ARG A 3 1.06 -21.01 -42.45
CA ARG A 3 1.30 -19.67 -43.01
C ARG A 3 0.15 -18.66 -42.81
N TYR A 4 -1.07 -19.13 -42.55
CA TYR A 4 -2.26 -18.27 -42.46
C TYR A 4 -2.80 -18.06 -41.04
N ARG A 5 -2.32 -18.82 -40.04
CA ARG A 5 -2.89 -18.78 -38.67
C ARG A 5 -2.74 -17.45 -37.93
N ILE A 6 -1.79 -16.59 -38.32
CA ILE A 6 -1.49 -15.33 -37.63
C ILE A 6 -1.76 -14.11 -38.51
N THR A 7 -1.45 -14.21 -39.80
CA THR A 7 -1.66 -13.16 -40.79
C THR A 7 -3.13 -12.96 -41.13
N PHE A 8 -3.95 -14.02 -41.09
CA PHE A 8 -5.39 -13.91 -41.34
C PHE A 8 -6.14 -13.19 -40.21
N PRO A 9 -5.92 -13.50 -38.91
CA PRO A 9 -6.48 -12.69 -37.82
C PRO A 9 -6.00 -11.23 -37.86
N ALA A 10 -4.72 -10.98 -38.19
CA ALA A 10 -4.20 -9.61 -38.33
C ALA A 10 -4.91 -8.83 -39.44
N PHE A 11 -5.16 -9.50 -40.58
CA PHE A 11 -5.93 -8.94 -41.70
C PHE A 11 -7.37 -8.62 -41.29
N LEU A 12 -8.05 -9.56 -40.62
CA LEU A 12 -9.42 -9.36 -40.15
C LEU A 12 -9.51 -8.21 -39.14
N GLY A 13 -8.61 -8.14 -38.16
CA GLY A 13 -8.56 -7.03 -37.20
C GLY A 13 -8.32 -5.67 -37.88
N SER A 14 -7.49 -5.64 -38.93
CA SER A 14 -7.26 -4.42 -39.71
C SER A 14 -8.51 -3.96 -40.49
N LEU A 15 -9.33 -4.90 -40.97
CA LEU A 15 -10.63 -4.61 -41.60
C LEU A 15 -11.67 -4.18 -40.57
N TRP A 16 -11.67 -4.83 -39.39
CA TRP A 16 -12.57 -4.53 -38.29
C TRP A 16 -12.35 -3.11 -37.75
N LEU A 17 -11.09 -2.69 -37.61
CA LEU A 17 -10.73 -1.31 -37.26
C LEU A 17 -11.40 -0.27 -38.18
N PHE A 18 -11.52 -0.55 -39.48
CA PHE A 18 -12.23 0.36 -40.40
C PHE A 18 -13.71 0.50 -40.02
N VAL A 19 -14.39 -0.60 -39.71
CA VAL A 19 -15.79 -0.59 -39.27
C VAL A 19 -15.95 0.21 -37.96
N GLU A 20 -15.06 0.00 -37.00
CA GLU A 20 -15.07 0.71 -35.72
C GLU A 20 -14.83 2.21 -35.91
N THR A 21 -13.92 2.60 -36.81
CA THR A 21 -13.68 4.02 -37.12
C THR A 21 -14.89 4.69 -37.77
N LEU A 22 -15.63 3.98 -38.64
CA LEU A 22 -16.89 4.51 -39.20
C LEU A 22 -17.93 4.74 -38.10
N LEU A 23 -18.06 3.80 -37.15
CA LEU A 23 -18.96 3.94 -36.02
C LEU A 23 -18.55 5.11 -35.11
N ALA A 24 -17.27 5.22 -34.77
CA ALA A 24 -16.76 6.32 -33.94
C ALA A 24 -16.91 7.69 -34.63
N ALA A 25 -16.67 7.77 -35.94
CA ALA A 25 -16.90 8.97 -36.73
C ALA A 25 -18.38 9.37 -36.74
N PHE A 26 -19.28 8.39 -36.91
CA PHE A 26 -20.72 8.60 -36.87
C PHE A 26 -21.20 9.09 -35.49
N LEU A 27 -20.73 8.46 -34.41
CA LEU A 27 -21.04 8.90 -33.04
C LEU A 27 -20.54 10.32 -32.78
N THR A 28 -19.32 10.65 -33.23
CA THR A 28 -18.74 12.00 -33.10
C THR A 28 -19.55 13.04 -33.89
N ALA A 29 -20.03 12.69 -35.08
CA ALA A 29 -20.84 13.58 -35.90
C ALA A 29 -22.25 13.84 -35.32
N ARG A 30 -22.80 12.89 -34.54
CA ARG A 30 -24.12 13.01 -33.88
C ARG A 30 -24.12 13.84 -32.59
N ILE A 31 -22.95 14.20 -32.06
CA ILE A 31 -22.88 15.03 -30.85
C ILE A 31 -23.51 16.39 -31.16
N PRO A 32 -24.50 16.88 -30.37
CA PRO A 32 -25.13 18.17 -30.60
C PRO A 32 -24.10 19.31 -30.67
N GLY A 33 -24.24 20.18 -31.66
CA GLY A 33 -23.38 21.34 -31.87
C GLY A 33 -23.97 22.62 -31.31
N ASP A 34 -23.11 23.58 -30.96
CA ASP A 34 -23.54 24.97 -30.82
C ASP A 34 -23.89 25.51 -32.22
N GLU A 35 -25.14 25.94 -32.42
CA GLU A 35 -25.63 26.44 -33.72
C GLU A 35 -24.79 27.62 -34.24
N ARG A 36 -24.17 28.39 -33.34
CA ARG A 36 -23.29 29.53 -33.67
C ARG A 36 -21.88 29.13 -34.13
N ALA A 37 -21.48 27.88 -33.96
CA ALA A 37 -20.14 27.38 -34.26
C ALA A 37 -20.11 26.31 -35.37
N ALA A 38 -21.20 26.15 -36.11
CA ALA A 38 -21.30 25.24 -37.26
C ALA A 38 -20.49 25.78 -38.45
N PHE A 39 -19.66 24.93 -39.04
CA PHE A 39 -18.81 25.29 -40.18
C PHE A 39 -19.22 24.52 -41.45
N LEU A 40 -19.01 23.20 -41.48
CA LEU A 40 -19.26 22.34 -42.63
C LEU A 40 -20.14 21.16 -42.19
N PHE A 41 -21.20 20.85 -42.95
CA PHE A 41 -22.18 19.77 -42.63
C PHE A 41 -22.81 19.88 -41.22
N GLY A 42 -22.94 21.08 -40.66
CA GLY A 42 -23.44 21.29 -39.28
C GLY A 42 -22.44 20.91 -38.17
N LEU A 43 -21.22 20.51 -38.53
CA LEU A 43 -20.14 20.19 -37.60
C LEU A 43 -19.33 21.43 -37.24
N SER A 44 -18.87 21.51 -35.99
CA SER A 44 -17.90 22.52 -35.56
C SER A 44 -16.50 22.15 -36.07
N PRO A 45 -15.57 23.11 -36.23
CA PRO A 45 -14.21 22.82 -36.69
C PRO A 45 -13.49 21.73 -35.89
N SER A 46 -13.69 21.71 -34.57
CA SER A 46 -13.15 20.68 -33.66
C SER A 46 -13.73 19.28 -33.91
N ARG A 47 -15.04 19.17 -34.17
CA ARG A 47 -15.69 17.89 -34.48
C ARG A 47 -15.29 17.38 -35.87
N LEU A 48 -15.20 18.28 -36.85
CA LEU A 48 -14.73 17.96 -38.19
C LEU A 48 -13.29 17.43 -38.15
N ALA A 49 -12.40 18.09 -37.41
CA ALA A 49 -11.03 17.63 -37.23
C ALA A 49 -10.96 16.23 -36.58
N LEU A 50 -11.76 15.96 -35.54
CA LEU A 50 -11.83 14.64 -34.92
C LEU A 50 -12.32 13.57 -35.90
N VAL A 51 -13.38 13.85 -36.67
CA VAL A 51 -13.90 12.92 -37.69
C VAL A 51 -12.82 12.63 -38.75
N VAL A 52 -12.11 13.65 -39.23
CA VAL A 52 -11.01 13.47 -40.20
C VAL A 52 -9.91 12.58 -39.64
N VAL A 53 -9.50 12.80 -38.39
CA VAL A 53 -8.48 11.97 -37.72
C VAL A 53 -8.97 10.53 -37.56
N ILE A 54 -10.22 10.31 -37.14
CA ILE A 54 -10.81 8.97 -37.00
C ILE A 54 -10.82 8.24 -38.35
N LEU A 55 -11.25 8.91 -39.43
CA LEU A 55 -11.30 8.32 -40.77
C LEU A 55 -9.89 8.05 -41.34
N ALA A 56 -8.89 8.87 -40.97
CA ALA A 56 -7.49 8.62 -41.33
C ALA A 56 -6.96 7.35 -40.65
N ILE A 57 -7.32 7.09 -39.39
CA ILE A 57 -6.98 5.83 -38.68
C ILE A 57 -7.62 4.65 -39.40
N GLY A 58 -8.91 4.74 -39.76
CA GLY A 58 -9.60 3.69 -40.52
C GLY A 58 -8.96 3.40 -41.88
N SER A 59 -8.57 4.45 -42.60
CA SER A 59 -7.86 4.33 -43.87
C SER A 59 -6.49 3.66 -43.70
N GLY A 60 -5.79 3.96 -42.59
CA GLY A 60 -4.57 3.26 -42.20
C GLY A 60 -4.80 1.76 -41.93
N GLY A 61 -5.93 1.40 -41.31
CA GLY A 61 -6.37 0.02 -41.14
C GLY A 61 -6.57 -0.71 -42.46
N LEU A 62 -7.27 -0.10 -43.43
CA LEU A 62 -7.44 -0.67 -44.78
C LEU A 62 -6.10 -0.84 -45.51
N PHE A 63 -5.21 0.15 -45.41
CA PHE A 63 -3.86 0.04 -45.97
C PHE A 63 -3.07 -1.09 -45.32
N ALA A 64 -3.14 -1.24 -44.00
CA ALA A 64 -2.51 -2.33 -43.26
C ALA A 64 -3.06 -3.70 -43.70
N ALA A 65 -4.38 -3.83 -43.88
CA ALA A 65 -5.02 -5.04 -44.40
C ALA A 65 -4.49 -5.40 -45.80
N TRP A 66 -4.47 -4.43 -46.72
CA TRP A 66 -3.92 -4.62 -48.06
C TRP A 66 -2.44 -5.01 -48.03
N TRP A 67 -1.64 -4.36 -47.18
CA TRP A 67 -0.21 -4.65 -47.04
C TRP A 67 0.03 -6.06 -46.46
N LEU A 68 -0.73 -6.47 -45.44
CA LEU A 68 -0.66 -7.79 -44.83
C LEU A 68 -1.01 -8.89 -45.83
N GLN A 69 -1.98 -8.64 -46.72
CA GLN A 69 -2.34 -9.56 -47.80
C GLN A 69 -1.20 -9.71 -48.82
N LYS A 70 -0.56 -8.60 -49.22
CA LYS A 70 0.54 -8.61 -50.20
C LYS A 70 1.86 -9.15 -49.63
N ASN A 71 2.14 -8.92 -48.35
CA ASN A 71 3.42 -9.21 -47.70
C ASN A 71 3.31 -10.24 -46.56
N ALA A 72 2.39 -11.20 -46.67
CA ALA A 72 2.07 -12.15 -45.61
C ALA A 72 3.29 -12.90 -45.03
N SER A 73 4.25 -13.30 -45.87
CA SER A 73 5.46 -14.00 -45.43
C SER A 73 6.38 -13.13 -44.55
N LEU A 74 6.54 -11.86 -44.93
CA LEU A 74 7.33 -10.87 -44.19
C LEU A 74 6.63 -10.52 -42.87
N ALA A 75 5.32 -10.24 -42.92
CA ALA A 75 4.50 -9.95 -41.75
C ALA A 75 4.56 -11.08 -40.73
N GLN A 76 4.40 -12.34 -41.18
CA GLN A 76 4.51 -13.49 -40.31
C GLN A 76 5.91 -13.60 -39.68
N LYS A 77 6.98 -13.33 -40.43
CA LYS A 77 8.36 -13.34 -39.90
C LYS A 77 8.56 -12.35 -38.76
N TYR A 78 7.98 -11.15 -38.82
CA TYR A 78 8.13 -10.12 -37.79
C TYR A 78 7.18 -10.32 -36.61
N LEU A 79 5.88 -10.56 -36.88
CA LEU A 79 4.85 -10.75 -35.86
C LEU A 79 5.13 -11.96 -34.96
N THR A 80 5.98 -12.89 -35.39
CA THR A 80 6.26 -14.12 -34.63
C THR A 80 7.59 -14.11 -33.90
N GLN A 81 8.35 -13.02 -33.99
CA GLN A 81 9.60 -12.90 -33.25
C GLN A 81 9.31 -12.51 -31.80
N GLU A 82 9.81 -13.30 -30.85
CA GLU A 82 9.63 -13.05 -29.42
C GLU A 82 10.12 -11.66 -28.98
N ARG A 83 11.25 -11.20 -29.56
CA ARG A 83 11.82 -9.87 -29.33
C ARG A 83 10.89 -8.71 -29.71
N PHE A 84 9.93 -8.96 -30.61
CA PHE A 84 8.93 -7.99 -31.05
C PHE A 84 7.63 -8.15 -30.27
N LEU A 85 7.19 -9.39 -30.08
CA LEU A 85 5.92 -9.70 -29.40
C LEU A 85 5.86 -9.19 -27.97
N ARG A 86 6.93 -9.37 -27.17
CA ARG A 86 6.91 -8.96 -25.76
C ARG A 86 6.76 -7.44 -25.60
N PRO A 87 7.57 -6.57 -26.25
CA PRO A 87 7.32 -5.13 -26.25
C PRO A 87 5.97 -4.75 -26.83
N ALA A 88 5.49 -5.44 -27.87
CA ALA A 88 4.20 -5.12 -28.50
C ALA A 88 3.02 -5.33 -27.53
N VAL A 89 2.97 -6.45 -26.81
CA VAL A 89 1.95 -6.68 -25.76
C VAL A 89 2.01 -5.58 -24.70
N LEU A 90 3.21 -5.26 -24.20
CA LEU A 90 3.39 -4.26 -23.15
C LEU A 90 3.04 -2.84 -23.63
N LEU A 91 3.38 -2.49 -24.87
CA LEU A 91 3.02 -1.21 -25.48
C LEU A 91 1.52 -1.08 -25.68
N SER A 92 0.85 -2.12 -26.19
CA SER A 92 -0.61 -2.14 -26.33
C SER A 92 -1.30 -2.05 -24.96
N ALA A 93 -0.81 -2.78 -23.95
CA ALA A 93 -1.36 -2.72 -22.59
C ALA A 93 -1.13 -1.35 -21.95
N TYR A 94 0.03 -0.72 -22.19
CA TYR A 94 0.32 0.61 -21.69
C TYR A 94 -0.50 1.69 -22.39
N ALA A 95 -0.69 1.59 -23.72
CA ALA A 95 -1.59 2.45 -24.48
C ALA A 95 -3.02 2.34 -23.93
N LEU A 96 -3.51 1.11 -23.75
CA LEU A 96 -4.83 0.85 -23.17
C LEU A 96 -4.98 1.56 -21.82
N LEU A 97 -4.04 1.34 -20.91
CA LEU A 97 -4.06 1.94 -19.59
C LEU A 97 -4.01 3.48 -19.63
N LEU A 98 -3.11 4.06 -20.43
CA LEU A 98 -2.99 5.51 -20.53
C LEU A 98 -4.25 6.16 -21.10
N ILE A 99 -4.81 5.59 -22.17
CA ILE A 99 -6.00 6.14 -22.81
C ILE A 99 -7.18 6.03 -21.86
N THR A 100 -7.36 4.89 -21.18
CA THR A 100 -8.40 4.74 -20.15
C THR A 100 -8.20 5.71 -18.99
N LEU A 101 -6.96 5.96 -18.56
CA LEU A 101 -6.69 6.96 -17.51
C LEU A 101 -7.02 8.38 -17.98
N VAL A 102 -6.68 8.74 -19.23
CA VAL A 102 -7.03 10.04 -19.80
C VAL A 102 -8.54 10.22 -19.89
N ASP A 103 -9.26 9.21 -20.39
CA ASP A 103 -10.72 9.20 -20.46
C ASP A 103 -11.35 9.36 -19.06
N PHE A 104 -10.83 8.59 -18.09
CA PHE A 104 -11.25 8.66 -16.69
C PHE A 104 -11.00 10.04 -16.05
N VAL A 105 -9.81 10.63 -16.24
CA VAL A 105 -9.46 11.95 -15.71
C VAL A 105 -10.34 13.05 -16.33
N LEU A 106 -10.58 12.99 -17.65
CA LEU A 106 -11.47 13.94 -18.32
C LEU A 106 -12.90 13.87 -17.78
N ALA A 107 -13.38 12.66 -17.48
CA ALA A 107 -14.71 12.45 -16.91
C ALA A 107 -14.81 12.92 -15.44
N HIS A 108 -13.77 12.73 -14.62
CA HIS A 108 -13.88 12.85 -13.16
C HIS A 108 -13.08 13.97 -12.51
N TYR A 109 -12.14 14.65 -13.18
CA TYR A 109 -11.31 15.69 -12.53
C TYR A 109 -12.12 16.93 -12.15
N HIS A 110 -12.71 17.60 -13.13
CA HIS A 110 -13.68 18.67 -12.93
C HIS A 110 -14.83 18.48 -13.92
N PRO A 111 -15.82 17.62 -13.61
CA PRO A 111 -16.89 17.30 -14.55
C PRO A 111 -17.58 18.58 -15.04
N GLU A 112 -17.92 19.52 -14.15
CA GLU A 112 -18.50 20.83 -14.47
C GLU A 112 -17.77 21.58 -15.60
N ARG A 113 -16.43 21.52 -15.63
CA ARG A 113 -15.59 22.26 -16.58
C ARG A 113 -15.27 21.45 -17.84
N TYR A 114 -15.09 20.14 -17.70
CA TYR A 114 -14.58 19.27 -18.77
C TYR A 114 -15.64 18.43 -19.47
N LEU A 115 -16.89 18.41 -18.99
CA LEU A 115 -17.95 17.56 -19.54
C LEU A 115 -18.15 17.74 -21.05
N ALA A 116 -18.13 18.99 -21.54
CA ALA A 116 -18.26 19.28 -22.96
C ALA A 116 -17.08 18.76 -23.80
N TYR A 117 -15.86 18.80 -23.25
CA TYR A 117 -14.67 18.23 -23.90
C TYR A 117 -14.70 16.70 -23.85
N TYR A 118 -15.09 16.13 -22.72
CA TYR A 118 -15.27 14.69 -22.53
C TYR A 118 -16.26 14.13 -23.54
N HIS A 119 -17.49 14.67 -23.64
CA HIS A 119 -18.48 14.20 -24.62
C HIS A 119 -17.96 14.22 -26.07
N ARG A 120 -17.19 15.25 -26.44
CA ARG A 120 -16.61 15.39 -27.79
C ARG A 120 -15.47 14.40 -28.06
N LEU A 121 -14.61 14.16 -27.08
CA LEU A 121 -13.44 13.28 -27.21
C LEU A 121 -13.77 11.81 -26.95
N HIS A 122 -14.83 11.51 -26.19
CA HIS A 122 -15.13 10.17 -25.72
C HIS A 122 -15.28 9.13 -26.84
N PRO A 123 -15.98 9.37 -27.97
CA PRO A 123 -16.03 8.39 -29.06
C PRO A 123 -14.65 8.07 -29.66
N PHE A 124 -13.77 9.07 -29.72
CA PHE A 124 -12.39 8.90 -30.19
C PHE A 124 -11.54 8.14 -29.17
N LEU A 125 -11.63 8.50 -27.88
CA LEU A 125 -10.92 7.80 -26.81
C LEU A 125 -11.39 6.35 -26.69
N LEU A 126 -12.69 6.09 -26.81
CA LEU A 126 -13.26 4.75 -26.81
C LEU A 126 -12.72 3.91 -27.98
N LEU A 127 -12.63 4.48 -29.18
CA LEU A 127 -11.99 3.82 -30.32
C LEU A 127 -10.54 3.44 -30.01
N LEU A 128 -9.77 4.35 -29.42
CA LEU A 128 -8.39 4.08 -29.04
C LEU A 128 -8.27 3.02 -27.93
N VAL A 129 -9.21 3.00 -26.96
CA VAL A 129 -9.30 1.94 -25.93
C VAL A 129 -9.56 0.59 -26.58
N ILE A 130 -10.54 0.50 -27.48
CA ILE A 130 -10.87 -0.74 -28.19
C ILE A 130 -9.65 -1.21 -28.99
N LEU A 131 -9.06 -0.34 -29.81
CA LEU A 131 -7.86 -0.66 -30.60
C LEU A 131 -6.70 -1.15 -29.71
N ALA A 132 -6.46 -0.52 -28.56
CA ALA A 132 -5.40 -0.93 -27.66
C ALA A 132 -5.71 -2.30 -27.01
N ALA A 133 -6.97 -2.55 -26.64
CA ALA A 133 -7.43 -3.83 -26.12
C ALA A 133 -7.30 -4.95 -27.18
N GLU A 134 -7.75 -4.71 -28.40
CA GLU A 134 -7.57 -5.61 -29.53
C GLU A 134 -6.09 -5.91 -29.79
N GLY A 135 -5.23 -4.89 -29.73
CA GLY A 135 -3.78 -5.06 -29.81
C GLY A 135 -3.24 -6.01 -28.73
N VAL A 136 -3.64 -5.83 -27.47
CA VAL A 136 -3.28 -6.73 -26.36
C VAL A 136 -3.74 -8.15 -26.67
N PHE A 137 -5.01 -8.36 -27.00
CA PHE A 137 -5.56 -9.68 -27.29
C PHE A 137 -4.90 -10.34 -28.50
N PHE A 138 -4.66 -9.59 -29.57
CA PHE A 138 -4.00 -10.08 -30.76
C PHE A 138 -2.56 -10.53 -30.45
N PHE A 139 -1.74 -9.70 -29.80
CA PHE A 139 -0.37 -10.08 -29.49
C PHE A 139 -0.29 -11.20 -28.45
N LEU A 140 -1.23 -11.27 -27.49
CA LEU A 140 -1.35 -12.41 -26.58
C LEU A 140 -1.74 -13.69 -27.33
N PHE A 141 -2.68 -13.63 -28.28
CA PHE A 141 -3.04 -14.76 -29.14
C PHE A 141 -1.84 -15.25 -29.96
N VAL A 142 -1.08 -14.34 -30.56
CA VAL A 142 0.13 -14.71 -31.30
C VAL A 142 1.19 -15.32 -30.37
N ALA A 143 1.36 -14.78 -29.17
CA ALA A 143 2.23 -15.36 -28.15
C ALA A 143 1.72 -16.74 -27.68
N TYR A 144 0.40 -16.97 -27.62
CA TYR A 144 -0.22 -18.24 -27.26
C TYR A 144 0.10 -19.31 -28.31
N GLU A 145 -0.20 -19.05 -29.58
CA GLU A 145 0.05 -19.97 -30.70
C GLU A 145 1.54 -20.33 -30.82
N ARG A 146 2.43 -19.45 -30.40
CA ARG A 146 3.88 -19.68 -30.39
C ARG A 146 4.43 -20.30 -29.11
N GLY A 147 3.58 -20.51 -28.10
CA GLY A 147 3.98 -21.01 -26.79
C GLY A 147 4.86 -20.05 -26.00
N PHE A 148 4.87 -18.76 -26.36
CA PHE A 148 5.63 -17.71 -25.64
C PHE A 148 4.90 -17.19 -24.41
N LEU A 149 3.57 -17.42 -24.31
CA LEU A 149 2.83 -17.04 -23.11
C LEU A 149 3.31 -17.79 -21.88
N PHE A 150 3.26 -17.08 -20.75
CA PHE A 150 3.57 -17.58 -19.42
C PHE A 150 2.87 -18.92 -19.12
N PHE A 151 1.61 -19.08 -19.54
CA PHE A 151 0.78 -20.28 -19.37
C PHE A 151 1.35 -21.56 -20.00
N HIS A 152 2.19 -21.43 -21.04
CA HIS A 152 2.81 -22.56 -21.75
C HIS A 152 4.16 -22.99 -21.14
N ARG A 153 4.73 -22.20 -20.22
CA ARG A 153 5.97 -22.60 -19.54
C ARG A 153 5.67 -23.63 -18.47
N SER A 154 6.49 -24.69 -18.39
CA SER A 154 6.41 -25.71 -17.33
C SER A 154 6.41 -25.11 -15.91
N GLY A 155 7.07 -23.96 -15.75
CA GLY A 155 7.09 -23.17 -14.51
C GLY A 155 5.74 -22.61 -14.05
N PHE A 156 4.82 -22.31 -14.97
CA PHE A 156 3.51 -21.73 -14.63
C PHE A 156 2.56 -22.76 -14.02
N ARG A 157 2.47 -23.96 -14.62
CA ARG A 157 1.71 -25.06 -14.01
C ARG A 157 2.25 -25.39 -12.63
N ALA A 158 3.58 -25.38 -12.46
CA ALA A 158 4.21 -25.52 -11.16
C ALA A 158 3.91 -24.34 -10.22
N LEU A 159 3.67 -23.13 -10.72
CA LEU A 159 3.28 -21.95 -9.92
C LEU A 159 1.83 -22.06 -9.46
N LEU A 160 0.88 -22.34 -10.36
CA LEU A 160 -0.49 -22.60 -9.96
C LEU A 160 -0.59 -23.77 -8.97
N ARG A 161 0.17 -24.84 -9.20
CA ARG A 161 0.28 -25.98 -8.26
C ARG A 161 0.96 -25.65 -6.93
N SER A 162 1.72 -24.57 -6.81
CA SER A 162 2.21 -24.13 -5.49
C SER A 162 1.32 -23.05 -4.88
N SER A 163 0.53 -22.36 -5.70
CA SER A 163 -0.38 -21.31 -5.27
C SER A 163 -1.73 -21.84 -4.81
N TRP A 164 -2.12 -23.07 -5.13
CA TRP A 164 -3.41 -23.61 -4.65
C TRP A 164 -3.49 -23.58 -3.12
N MET A 165 -2.40 -23.90 -2.40
CA MET A 165 -2.44 -23.96 -0.94
C MET A 165 -2.67 -22.58 -0.30
N PRO A 166 -1.92 -21.51 -0.62
CA PRO A 166 -2.23 -20.18 -0.10
C PRO A 166 -3.58 -19.65 -0.59
N ILE A 167 -3.95 -19.88 -1.85
CA ILE A 167 -5.25 -19.42 -2.39
C ILE A 167 -6.40 -20.12 -1.66
N SER A 168 -6.38 -21.45 -1.56
CA SER A 168 -7.40 -22.23 -0.86
C SER A 168 -7.47 -21.85 0.61
N GLY A 169 -6.33 -21.60 1.27
CA GLY A 169 -6.29 -21.10 2.64
C GLY A 169 -7.00 -19.75 2.78
N MET A 170 -6.67 -18.77 1.92
CA MET A 170 -7.30 -17.45 1.94
C MET A 170 -8.79 -17.51 1.61
N LEU A 171 -9.21 -18.34 0.64
CA LEU A 171 -10.62 -18.54 0.31
C LEU A 171 -11.39 -19.24 1.44
N ALA A 172 -10.78 -20.21 2.11
CA ALA A 172 -11.38 -20.85 3.27
C ALA A 172 -11.54 -19.86 4.43
N LEU A 173 -10.54 -19.02 4.69
CA LEU A 173 -10.64 -17.94 5.68
C LEU A 173 -11.71 -16.92 5.30
N TRP A 174 -11.78 -16.52 4.04
CA TRP A 174 -12.83 -15.62 3.55
C TRP A 174 -14.23 -16.23 3.69
N GLY A 175 -14.39 -17.51 3.35
CA GLY A 175 -15.64 -18.24 3.56
C GLY A 175 -16.00 -18.37 5.03
N LEU A 176 -15.03 -18.62 5.91
CA LEU A 176 -15.22 -18.65 7.36
C LEU A 176 -15.76 -17.31 7.87
N VAL A 177 -15.15 -16.20 7.45
CA VAL A 177 -15.61 -14.84 7.79
C VAL A 177 -17.03 -14.60 7.28
N ALA A 178 -17.30 -14.95 6.02
CA ALA A 178 -18.61 -14.75 5.40
C ALA A 178 -19.72 -15.55 6.12
N VAL A 179 -19.43 -16.76 6.61
CA VAL A 179 -20.41 -17.61 7.31
C VAL A 179 -20.58 -17.24 8.77
N THR A 180 -19.47 -16.94 9.47
CA THR A 180 -19.49 -16.74 10.93
C THR A 180 -19.70 -15.29 11.36
N GLY A 181 -19.44 -14.33 10.48
CA GLY A 181 -19.38 -12.92 10.83
C GLY A 181 -18.13 -12.51 11.62
N VAL A 182 -17.17 -13.42 11.83
CA VAL A 182 -15.93 -13.09 12.55
C VAL A 182 -15.11 -12.08 11.76
N GLY A 183 -14.62 -11.03 12.41
CA GLY A 183 -13.88 -9.93 11.78
C GLY A 183 -14.75 -8.85 11.13
N ILE A 184 -16.06 -9.07 10.97
CA ILE A 184 -17.00 -8.08 10.42
C ILE A 184 -18.06 -7.64 11.43
N THR A 185 -18.46 -8.50 12.36
CA THR A 185 -19.38 -8.14 13.44
C THR A 185 -18.65 -7.31 14.48
N PRO A 186 -18.99 -6.01 14.65
CA PRO A 186 -18.24 -5.12 15.54
C PRO A 186 -18.31 -5.59 17.00
N ASP A 187 -17.14 -5.63 17.65
CA ASP A 187 -17.07 -5.75 19.10
C ASP A 187 -17.59 -4.43 19.74
N PRO A 188 -18.50 -4.48 20.72
CA PRO A 188 -18.97 -3.28 21.41
C PRO A 188 -17.86 -2.54 22.18
N VAL A 189 -16.73 -3.20 22.47
CA VAL A 189 -15.57 -2.62 23.14
C VAL A 189 -14.43 -2.42 22.15
N PHE A 190 -14.13 -1.16 21.87
CA PHE A 190 -12.93 -0.72 21.15
C PHE A 190 -12.77 -1.27 19.71
N TRP A 191 -13.85 -1.18 18.94
CA TRP A 191 -13.84 -1.46 17.50
C TRP A 191 -13.77 -0.17 16.67
N SER A 192 -12.76 -0.05 15.80
CA SER A 192 -12.60 1.13 14.94
C SER A 192 -12.80 0.80 13.46
N VAL A 193 -13.05 1.82 12.65
CA VAL A 193 -13.36 1.70 11.22
C VAL A 193 -12.15 1.26 10.38
N PRO A 194 -12.37 0.63 9.21
CA PRO A 194 -11.31 0.36 8.24
C PRO A 194 -10.67 1.65 7.72
N GLY A 195 -9.46 1.53 7.19
CA GLY A 195 -8.76 2.64 6.56
C GLY A 195 -9.44 3.05 5.27
N ALA A 196 -9.15 4.26 4.79
CA ALA A 196 -9.63 4.68 3.48
C ALA A 196 -9.13 3.72 2.40
N PRO A 197 -9.98 3.18 1.51
CA PRO A 197 -9.50 2.36 0.40
C PRO A 197 -8.71 3.23 -0.57
N LEU A 198 -7.64 2.65 -1.14
CA LEU A 198 -6.90 3.29 -2.22
C LEU A 198 -7.84 3.51 -3.42
N PRO A 199 -7.90 4.71 -4.02
CA PRO A 199 -8.68 4.93 -5.24
C PRO A 199 -8.21 4.03 -6.39
N PHE A 200 -9.15 3.43 -7.13
CA PHE A 200 -8.85 2.47 -8.19
C PHE A 200 -7.93 3.06 -9.29
N TRP A 201 -8.13 4.32 -9.66
CA TRP A 201 -7.29 4.98 -10.65
C TRP A 201 -5.82 5.15 -10.19
N MET A 202 -5.58 5.37 -8.89
CA MET A 202 -4.21 5.46 -8.35
C MET A 202 -3.53 4.10 -8.38
N PHE A 203 -4.29 3.04 -8.09
CA PHE A 203 -3.83 1.66 -8.24
C PHE A 203 -3.44 1.37 -9.70
N CYS A 204 -4.31 1.69 -10.65
CA CYS A 204 -4.06 1.54 -12.09
C CYS A 204 -2.82 2.33 -12.54
N LEU A 205 -2.67 3.57 -12.09
CA LEU A 205 -1.48 4.39 -12.36
C LEU A 205 -0.20 3.73 -11.83
N ALA A 206 -0.22 3.24 -10.59
CA ALA A 206 0.93 2.54 -9.99
C ALA A 206 1.32 1.29 -10.79
N VAL A 207 0.34 0.50 -11.24
CA VAL A 207 0.56 -0.66 -12.13
C VAL A 207 1.17 -0.22 -13.46
N GLY A 208 0.67 0.87 -14.05
CA GLY A 208 1.17 1.43 -15.31
C GLY A 208 2.62 1.84 -15.26
N VAL A 209 2.97 2.72 -14.31
CA VAL A 209 4.35 3.23 -14.18
C VAL A 209 5.33 2.09 -13.87
N SER A 210 4.91 1.08 -13.12
CA SER A 210 5.75 -0.08 -12.83
C SER A 210 5.94 -1.00 -14.04
N SER A 211 4.90 -1.12 -14.86
CA SER A 211 4.92 -1.89 -16.12
C SER A 211 5.77 -1.20 -17.20
N LEU A 212 5.88 0.14 -17.18
CA LEU A 212 6.84 0.86 -18.02
C LEU A 212 8.28 0.43 -17.77
N PHE A 213 8.66 0.17 -16.52
CA PHE A 213 9.99 -0.33 -16.23
C PHE A 213 10.21 -1.75 -16.79
N LEU A 214 9.17 -2.60 -16.80
CA LEU A 214 9.23 -3.90 -17.47
C LEU A 214 9.43 -3.74 -18.98
N LEU A 215 8.68 -2.82 -19.60
CA LEU A 215 8.83 -2.49 -21.01
C LEU A 215 10.23 -1.96 -21.32
N ALA A 216 10.73 -1.01 -20.55
CA ALA A 216 12.07 -0.43 -20.69
C ALA A 216 13.16 -1.49 -20.52
N ARG A 217 12.98 -2.46 -19.60
CA ARG A 217 13.89 -3.59 -19.45
C ARG A 217 13.89 -4.52 -20.67
N GLY A 218 12.73 -4.72 -21.30
CA GLY A 218 12.61 -5.48 -22.54
C GLY A 218 13.29 -4.80 -23.73
N LEU A 219 13.13 -3.48 -23.85
CA LEU A 219 13.71 -2.68 -24.94
C LEU A 219 15.20 -2.37 -24.75
N PHE A 220 15.64 -2.12 -23.50
CA PHE A 220 16.99 -1.66 -23.17
C PHE A 220 17.63 -2.51 -22.04
N PRO A 221 17.87 -3.82 -22.25
CA PRO A 221 18.30 -4.73 -21.19
C PRO A 221 19.70 -4.40 -20.62
N ALA A 222 20.62 -3.90 -21.46
CA ALA A 222 21.97 -3.53 -21.03
C ALA A 222 21.98 -2.32 -20.07
N PHE A 223 21.04 -1.40 -20.24
CA PHE A 223 20.86 -0.27 -19.34
C PHE A 223 20.15 -0.73 -18.06
N ALA A 224 19.01 -1.40 -18.21
CA ALA A 224 18.15 -1.81 -17.11
C ALA A 224 18.76 -2.83 -16.15
N SER A 225 19.90 -3.45 -16.50
CA SER A 225 20.62 -4.41 -15.64
C SER A 225 21.66 -3.77 -14.72
N ARG A 226 22.12 -2.53 -14.98
CA ARG A 226 23.19 -1.88 -14.21
C ARG A 226 22.82 -1.69 -12.74
N ARG A 227 23.82 -1.73 -11.84
CA ARG A 227 23.59 -1.60 -10.38
C ARG A 227 23.22 -0.19 -9.95
N TRP A 228 23.80 0.84 -10.58
CA TRP A 228 23.51 2.24 -10.25
C TRP A 228 22.04 2.64 -10.54
N VAL A 229 21.36 1.90 -11.42
CA VAL A 229 19.93 2.08 -11.69
C VAL A 229 19.10 1.94 -10.40
N ASP A 230 19.53 1.08 -9.47
CA ASP A 230 18.85 0.95 -8.18
C ASP A 230 18.96 2.24 -7.35
N ALA A 231 20.14 2.86 -7.33
CA ALA A 231 20.37 4.10 -6.60
C ALA A 231 19.57 5.25 -7.21
N VAL A 232 19.51 5.33 -8.55
CA VAL A 232 18.70 6.33 -9.25
C VAL A 232 17.22 6.11 -8.98
N ILE A 233 16.70 4.87 -9.08
CA ILE A 233 15.30 4.59 -8.73
C ILE A 233 15.01 4.99 -7.28
N MET A 234 15.88 4.63 -6.34
CA MET A 234 15.71 4.98 -4.93
C MET A 234 15.67 6.49 -4.70
N LEU A 235 16.58 7.23 -5.31
CA LEU A 235 16.60 8.70 -5.23
C LEU A 235 15.36 9.30 -5.89
N SER A 236 14.98 8.83 -7.08
CA SER A 236 13.78 9.29 -7.78
C SER A 236 12.51 9.01 -7.00
N LEU A 237 12.38 7.84 -6.36
CA LEU A 237 11.24 7.52 -5.50
C LEU A 237 11.17 8.44 -4.28
N TRP A 238 12.30 8.72 -3.64
CA TRP A 238 12.35 9.66 -2.52
C TRP A 238 11.94 11.07 -2.96
N VAL A 239 12.57 11.61 -4.01
CA VAL A 239 12.25 12.94 -4.56
C VAL A 239 10.79 13.02 -4.98
N LEU A 240 10.26 12.00 -5.65
CA LEU A 240 8.88 11.96 -6.10
C LEU A 240 7.90 11.91 -4.92
N ALA A 241 8.14 11.04 -3.93
CA ALA A 241 7.31 10.95 -2.73
C ALA A 241 7.31 12.29 -1.97
N SER A 242 8.49 12.88 -1.76
CA SER A 242 8.64 14.20 -1.13
C SER A 242 7.89 15.28 -1.91
N ALA A 243 8.08 15.36 -3.24
CA ALA A 243 7.41 16.36 -4.07
C ALA A 243 5.89 16.21 -4.00
N ILE A 244 5.36 15.00 -4.16
CA ILE A 244 3.91 14.75 -4.12
C ILE A 244 3.34 15.07 -2.73
N TRP A 245 3.90 14.51 -1.66
CA TRP A 245 3.34 14.69 -0.31
C TRP A 245 3.45 16.13 0.17
N LEU A 246 4.55 16.83 -0.12
CA LEU A 246 4.68 18.25 0.20
C LEU A 246 3.72 19.11 -0.62
N SER A 247 3.48 18.77 -1.90
CA SER A 247 2.59 19.55 -2.77
C SER A 247 1.11 19.54 -2.35
N ILE A 248 0.68 18.56 -1.55
CA ILE A 248 -0.70 18.53 -1.04
C ILE A 248 -0.90 19.71 -0.07
N PRO A 249 -1.89 20.59 -0.31
CA PRO A 249 -2.04 21.80 0.48
C PRO A 249 -2.36 21.50 1.95
N LEU A 250 -1.94 22.38 2.86
CA LEU A 250 -2.15 22.21 4.30
C LEU A 250 -3.63 22.36 4.69
N ASP A 251 -4.42 23.01 3.85
CA ASP A 251 -5.86 23.23 4.00
C ASP A 251 -6.64 21.91 4.05
N VAL A 252 -6.07 20.82 3.55
CA VAL A 252 -6.59 19.45 3.72
C VAL A 252 -6.52 18.99 5.19
N MET A 253 -5.73 19.66 6.03
CA MET A 253 -5.70 19.42 7.48
C MET A 253 -6.65 20.33 8.26
N ARG A 254 -7.40 21.23 7.60
CA ARG A 254 -8.23 22.23 8.28
C ARG A 254 -9.16 21.63 9.34
N ASP A 255 -9.85 20.55 8.97
CA ASP A 255 -10.76 19.82 9.85
C ASP A 255 -10.13 18.52 10.39
N SER A 256 -8.80 18.38 10.32
CA SER A 256 -8.11 17.21 10.83
C SER A 256 -8.19 17.14 12.35
N TYR A 257 -8.48 15.95 12.88
CA TYR A 257 -8.49 15.73 14.31
C TYR A 257 -7.12 15.95 14.98
N TYR A 258 -6.01 15.64 14.30
CA TYR A 258 -4.67 15.68 14.91
C TYR A 258 -3.90 16.98 14.62
N ALA A 259 -4.36 17.77 13.67
CA ALA A 259 -3.71 19.02 13.28
C ALA A 259 -4.71 20.06 12.75
N PRO A 260 -5.77 20.40 13.50
CA PRO A 260 -6.81 21.31 13.02
C PRO A 260 -6.25 22.70 12.76
N ILE A 261 -6.85 23.42 11.80
CA ILE A 261 -6.54 24.83 11.54
C ILE A 261 -7.62 25.68 12.17
N THR A 262 -7.26 26.39 13.25
CA THR A 262 -8.19 27.23 14.02
C THR A 262 -7.78 28.70 13.99
N PRO A 263 -8.73 29.65 14.07
CA PRO A 263 -8.42 31.06 14.34
C PRO A 263 -7.67 31.24 15.68
N PRO A 264 -6.90 32.32 15.88
CA PRO A 264 -6.71 33.46 14.97
C PRO A 264 -5.59 33.27 13.93
N ASP A 265 -4.69 32.31 14.13
CA ASP A 265 -3.45 32.21 13.32
C ASP A 265 -3.64 31.50 11.98
N PHE A 266 -4.76 30.79 11.79
CA PHE A 266 -5.09 30.04 10.57
C PHE A 266 -3.97 29.10 10.07
N GLN A 267 -3.20 28.54 11.02
CA GLN A 267 -2.19 27.51 10.78
C GLN A 267 -2.57 26.20 11.50
N PRO A 268 -2.05 25.05 11.03
CA PRO A 268 -2.30 23.77 11.70
C PRO A 268 -1.56 23.70 13.03
N PHE A 269 -2.26 23.29 14.09
CA PHE A 269 -1.67 23.08 15.41
C PHE A 269 -1.83 21.63 15.85
N PRO A 270 -0.79 21.01 16.43
CA PRO A 270 -0.87 19.63 16.87
C PRO A 270 -1.89 19.49 18.00
N PHE A 271 -2.82 18.53 17.87
CA PHE A 271 -3.89 18.28 18.83
C PHE A 271 -3.91 16.82 19.30
N SER A 272 -4.53 16.55 20.45
CA SER A 272 -4.61 15.22 21.06
C SER A 272 -3.21 14.61 21.26
N ASP A 273 -2.98 13.37 20.85
CA ASP A 273 -1.68 12.70 20.91
C ASP A 273 -0.55 13.53 20.24
N ALA A 274 -0.82 14.28 19.16
CA ALA A 274 0.20 15.08 18.46
C ALA A 274 0.65 16.23 19.35
N GLY A 275 -0.31 16.93 19.97
CA GLY A 275 -0.02 18.03 20.89
C GLY A 275 0.80 17.57 22.09
N ASN A 276 0.52 16.37 22.60
CA ASN A 276 1.31 15.77 23.69
C ASN A 276 2.76 15.52 23.27
N TYR A 277 3.00 14.90 22.09
CA TYR A 277 4.36 14.65 21.62
C TYR A 277 5.13 15.93 21.32
N ASP A 278 4.46 16.91 20.71
CA ASP A 278 5.03 18.22 20.40
C ASP A 278 5.42 18.99 21.67
N SER A 279 4.52 19.07 22.65
CA SER A 279 4.78 19.73 23.94
C SER A 279 5.95 19.08 24.69
N MET A 280 6.04 17.75 24.67
CA MET A 280 7.17 17.02 25.28
C MET A 280 8.49 17.30 24.55
N ALA A 281 8.45 17.42 23.22
CA ALA A 281 9.63 17.73 22.41
C ALA A 281 10.15 19.15 22.68
N GLN A 282 9.26 20.13 22.73
CA GLN A 282 9.60 21.51 23.08
C GLN A 282 10.16 21.61 24.52
N SER A 283 9.54 20.92 25.47
CA SER A 283 10.03 20.89 26.86
C SER A 283 11.45 20.34 26.96
N LEU A 284 11.76 19.29 26.19
CA LEU A 284 13.10 18.74 26.11
C LEU A 284 14.10 19.76 25.54
N LEU A 285 13.71 20.48 24.48
CA LEU A 285 14.53 21.51 23.83
C LEU A 285 14.83 22.69 24.78
N LEU A 286 13.84 23.11 25.57
CA LEU A 286 13.96 24.21 26.53
C LEU A 286 14.80 23.86 27.78
N GLY A 287 15.25 22.61 27.91
CA GLY A 287 16.03 22.15 29.07
C GLY A 287 15.18 21.84 30.30
N ASN A 288 13.84 21.82 30.17
CA ASN A 288 12.92 21.47 31.26
C ASN A 288 12.80 19.95 31.49
N GLY A 289 13.45 19.15 30.64
CA GLY A 289 13.31 17.70 30.61
C GLY A 289 12.05 17.28 29.85
N LEU A 290 11.60 16.04 30.05
CA LEU A 290 10.35 15.56 29.44
C LEU A 290 9.18 15.89 30.36
N LEU A 291 8.09 16.41 29.79
CA LEU A 291 6.84 16.65 30.53
C LEU A 291 6.27 15.32 31.04
N GLY A 292 5.86 15.30 32.31
CA GLY A 292 5.40 14.09 32.99
C GLY A 292 6.54 13.22 33.54
N THR A 293 6.21 12.37 34.52
CA THR A 293 7.21 11.48 35.16
C THR A 293 7.71 10.40 34.20
N VAL A 294 6.81 9.80 33.42
CA VAL A 294 7.11 8.79 32.40
C VAL A 294 6.33 9.11 31.12
N PRO A 295 6.91 9.83 30.15
CA PRO A 295 6.24 10.15 28.89
C PRO A 295 6.18 8.94 27.95
N HIS A 296 5.24 8.95 27.01
CA HIS A 296 5.12 7.91 25.99
C HIS A 296 6.09 8.13 24.84
N ARG A 297 6.44 7.06 24.13
CA ARG A 297 7.09 7.12 22.80
C ARG A 297 8.38 7.98 22.78
N PRO A 298 9.31 7.78 23.74
CA PRO A 298 10.47 8.65 23.94
C PRO A 298 11.36 8.84 22.71
N PHE A 299 11.51 7.81 21.86
CA PHE A 299 12.33 7.95 20.66
C PHE A 299 11.68 8.85 19.61
N TYR A 300 10.35 8.84 19.50
CA TYR A 300 9.64 9.74 18.60
C TYR A 300 9.72 11.20 19.08
N ILE A 301 9.58 11.43 20.39
CA ILE A 301 9.76 12.76 20.99
C ILE A 301 11.17 13.29 20.73
N LEU A 302 12.20 12.44 20.85
CA LEU A 302 13.57 12.83 20.53
C LEU A 302 13.71 13.28 19.06
N ILE A 303 13.09 12.55 18.12
CA ILE A 303 13.09 12.93 16.70
C ILE A 303 12.43 14.30 16.50
N LEU A 304 11.25 14.53 17.11
CA LEU A 304 10.58 15.82 17.04
C LEU A 304 11.44 16.95 17.64
N SER A 305 12.11 16.69 18.76
CA SER A 305 13.01 17.66 19.40
C SER A 305 14.16 18.06 18.48
N ILE A 306 14.71 17.10 17.72
CA ILE A 306 15.71 17.38 16.68
C ILE A 306 15.11 18.24 15.56
N PHE A 307 13.87 17.99 15.14
CA PHE A 307 13.22 18.84 14.15
C PHE A 307 13.02 20.27 14.67
N HIS A 308 12.50 20.46 15.88
CA HIS A 308 12.42 21.79 16.51
C HIS A 308 13.79 22.48 16.59
N ALA A 309 14.85 21.75 16.93
CA ALA A 309 16.21 22.32 16.98
C ALA A 309 16.70 22.84 15.60
N LEU A 310 16.21 22.27 14.50
CA LEU A 310 16.61 22.63 13.14
C LEU A 310 15.79 23.78 12.54
N VAL A 311 14.50 23.88 12.86
CA VAL A 311 13.57 24.85 12.21
C VAL A 311 12.83 25.76 13.18
N GLY A 312 13.11 25.65 14.49
CA GLY A 312 12.38 26.34 15.55
C GLY A 312 10.95 25.82 15.69
N ASP A 313 10.07 26.69 16.21
CA ASP A 313 8.66 26.36 16.47
C ASP A 313 7.75 26.57 15.26
N ASN A 314 8.33 26.63 14.06
CA ASN A 314 7.57 26.69 12.82
C ASN A 314 6.98 25.31 12.51
N TYR A 315 5.69 25.12 12.76
CA TYR A 315 4.98 23.87 12.50
C TYR A 315 5.15 23.39 11.05
N VAL A 316 5.08 24.29 10.07
CA VAL A 316 5.27 23.97 8.65
C VAL A 316 6.68 23.44 8.38
N GLY A 317 7.69 24.01 9.03
CA GLY A 317 9.07 23.52 8.99
C GLY A 317 9.19 22.10 9.56
N ILE A 318 8.58 21.85 10.72
CA ILE A 318 8.65 20.55 11.42
C ILE A 318 7.99 19.47 10.57
N ILE A 319 6.77 19.70 10.08
CA ILE A 319 6.08 18.73 9.21
C ILE A 319 6.81 18.54 7.88
N THR A 320 7.53 19.56 7.38
CA THR A 320 8.34 19.43 6.16
C THR A 320 9.50 18.48 6.40
N LEU A 321 10.26 18.65 7.48
CA LEU A 321 11.34 17.72 7.85
C LEU A 321 10.83 16.30 8.07
N GLN A 322 9.71 16.16 8.77
CA GLN A 322 9.08 14.86 8.99
C GLN A 322 8.64 14.21 7.68
N THR A 323 7.99 14.96 6.78
CA THR A 323 7.54 14.45 5.48
C THR A 323 8.73 14.00 4.63
N LEU A 324 9.83 14.77 4.62
CA LEU A 324 11.08 14.40 3.92
C LEU A 324 11.70 13.12 4.49
N TRP A 325 11.71 12.96 5.81
CA TRP A 325 12.18 11.73 6.46
C TRP A 325 11.32 10.53 6.10
N LEU A 326 9.99 10.66 6.26
CA LEU A 326 9.03 9.58 6.01
C LEU A 326 8.91 9.23 4.52
N ALA A 327 9.27 10.14 3.60
CA ALA A 327 9.39 9.85 2.17
C ALA A 327 10.46 8.79 1.84
N GLY A 328 11.27 8.37 2.82
CA GLY A 328 12.11 7.17 2.72
C GLY A 328 11.33 5.85 2.76
N LEU A 329 10.06 5.82 3.19
CA LEU A 329 9.26 4.60 3.27
C LEU A 329 9.11 3.89 1.89
N PRO A 330 8.67 4.56 0.81
CA PRO A 330 8.66 3.96 -0.54
C PRO A 330 10.01 3.40 -0.98
N VAL A 331 11.12 4.01 -0.57
CA VAL A 331 12.48 3.56 -0.89
C VAL A 331 12.79 2.21 -0.25
N PHE A 332 12.45 2.04 1.03
CA PHE A 332 12.63 0.77 1.73
C PHE A 332 11.73 -0.34 1.17
N LEU A 333 10.49 0.00 0.85
CA LEU A 333 9.55 -0.92 0.22
C LEU A 333 10.01 -1.36 -1.19
N PHE A 334 10.53 -0.43 -2.00
CA PHE A 334 11.20 -0.76 -3.25
C PHE A 334 12.39 -1.72 -3.03
N ALA A 335 13.24 -1.39 -2.06
CA ALA A 335 14.42 -2.18 -1.74
C ALA A 335 14.07 -3.61 -1.31
N LEU A 336 12.95 -3.77 -0.60
CA LEU A 336 12.42 -5.05 -0.14
C LEU A 336 11.81 -5.84 -1.32
N GLY A 337 10.90 -5.23 -2.07
CA GLY A 337 10.26 -5.87 -3.24
C GLY A 337 11.25 -6.31 -4.30
N ARG A 338 12.31 -5.52 -4.53
CA ARG A 338 13.41 -5.87 -5.42
C ARG A 338 14.18 -7.11 -4.97
N ARG A 339 14.38 -7.29 -3.66
CA ARG A 339 15.12 -8.42 -3.08
C ARG A 339 14.31 -9.70 -3.01
N VAL A 340 13.01 -9.59 -2.82
CA VAL A 340 12.10 -10.74 -2.77
C VAL A 340 11.73 -11.21 -4.18
N HIS A 341 11.56 -10.28 -5.12
CA HIS A 341 11.04 -10.60 -6.45
C HIS A 341 11.81 -9.93 -7.60
N SER A 342 11.55 -8.64 -7.87
CA SER A 342 12.07 -7.91 -9.03
C SER A 342 12.02 -6.40 -8.83
N ARG A 343 12.79 -5.64 -9.63
CA ARG A 343 12.74 -4.17 -9.64
C ARG A 343 11.34 -3.63 -9.92
N SER A 344 10.59 -4.26 -10.84
CA SER A 344 9.23 -3.85 -11.17
C SER A 344 8.23 -4.10 -10.03
N ALA A 345 8.37 -5.21 -9.31
CA ALA A 345 7.59 -5.45 -8.08
C ALA A 345 7.92 -4.41 -7.02
N GLY A 346 9.22 -4.13 -6.79
CA GLY A 346 9.63 -3.06 -5.90
C GLY A 346 9.05 -1.70 -6.27
N LEU A 347 9.03 -1.35 -7.56
CA LEU A 347 8.44 -0.10 -8.03
C LEU A 347 6.94 -0.05 -7.75
N LEU A 348 6.21 -1.12 -8.05
CA LEU A 348 4.77 -1.18 -7.80
C LEU A 348 4.45 -1.00 -6.32
N ILE A 349 5.18 -1.70 -5.45
CA ILE A 349 5.00 -1.57 -3.99
C ILE A 349 5.28 -0.13 -3.54
N ALA A 350 6.33 0.50 -4.05
CA ALA A 350 6.68 1.87 -3.71
C ALA A 350 5.63 2.89 -4.21
N PHE A 351 5.13 2.76 -5.43
CA PHE A 351 4.08 3.63 -5.96
C PHE A 351 2.76 3.44 -5.21
N LEU A 352 2.40 2.21 -4.82
CA LEU A 352 1.24 1.95 -3.98
C LEU A 352 1.40 2.58 -2.59
N ALA A 353 2.60 2.59 -2.02
CA ALA A 353 2.88 3.29 -0.76
C ALA A 353 2.76 4.81 -0.89
N ILE A 354 3.27 5.40 -1.98
CA ILE A 354 3.10 6.83 -2.28
C ILE A 354 1.61 7.17 -2.37
N ALA A 355 0.85 6.38 -3.14
CA ALA A 355 -0.57 6.61 -3.35
C ALA A 355 -1.41 6.37 -2.09
N ARG A 356 -1.03 5.40 -1.25
CA ARG A 356 -1.63 5.16 0.06
C ARG A 356 -1.51 6.39 0.96
N GLU A 357 -0.33 6.99 0.99
CA GLU A 357 -0.10 8.19 1.79
C GLU A 357 -0.82 9.42 1.24
N VAL A 358 -0.90 9.59 -0.10
CA VAL A 358 -1.76 10.61 -0.72
C VAL A 358 -3.22 10.42 -0.27
N THR A 359 -3.70 9.18 -0.24
CA THR A 359 -5.06 8.86 0.22
C THR A 359 -5.24 9.27 1.68
N ASN A 360 -4.29 8.95 2.56
CA ASN A 360 -4.35 9.35 3.97
C ASN A 360 -4.35 10.86 4.15
N LEU A 361 -3.56 11.59 3.37
CA LEU A 361 -3.57 13.05 3.38
C LEU A 361 -4.95 13.58 2.95
N TRP A 362 -5.50 13.10 1.84
CA TRP A 362 -6.80 13.56 1.31
C TRP A 362 -8.01 13.30 2.20
N VAL A 363 -7.98 12.25 3.03
CA VAL A 363 -9.08 11.91 3.94
C VAL A 363 -8.93 12.54 5.33
N SER A 364 -7.84 13.27 5.57
CA SER A 364 -7.54 13.93 6.85
C SER A 364 -8.62 14.88 7.39
N PRO A 365 -9.37 15.65 6.58
CA PRO A 365 -10.45 16.49 7.10
C PRO A 365 -11.61 15.67 7.68
N TYR A 366 -11.77 14.44 7.21
CA TYR A 366 -12.93 13.64 7.56
C TYR A 366 -12.60 12.62 8.63
N MET A 367 -11.35 12.13 8.69
CA MET A 367 -10.95 10.99 9.50
C MET A 367 -9.84 11.38 10.46
N PRO A 368 -9.82 10.84 11.69
CA PRO A 368 -8.66 10.96 12.56
C PRO A 368 -7.55 10.05 12.04
N VAL A 369 -6.97 10.34 10.87
CA VAL A 369 -5.89 9.56 10.25
C VAL A 369 -4.52 10.12 10.60
N SER A 370 -3.56 9.22 10.75
CA SER A 370 -2.13 9.53 10.85
C SER A 370 -1.56 9.55 9.45
N ASN A 371 -0.84 10.61 9.15
CA ASN A 371 -0.16 10.83 7.89
C ASN A 371 1.20 11.52 8.13
N SER A 372 1.93 11.80 7.06
CA SER A 372 3.25 12.41 7.04
C SER A 372 3.29 13.85 7.59
N LYS A 373 2.15 14.55 7.59
CA LYS A 373 1.99 15.94 8.07
C LYS A 373 1.33 16.06 9.45
N THR A 374 0.97 14.94 10.06
CA THR A 374 0.52 14.89 11.46
C THR A 374 1.67 14.42 12.35
N LEU A 375 1.88 15.04 13.50
CA LEU A 375 2.92 14.63 14.46
C LEU A 375 2.51 13.36 15.23
N MET A 376 2.31 12.25 14.51
CA MET A 376 1.93 10.94 15.04
C MET A 376 3.07 9.93 14.87
N SER A 377 3.16 8.99 15.81
CA SER A 377 4.18 7.92 15.72
C SER A 377 3.75 6.72 14.87
N ASP A 378 2.52 6.69 14.32
CA ASP A 378 1.99 5.53 13.60
C ASP A 378 2.76 5.30 12.28
N LEU A 379 2.88 6.33 11.43
CA LEU A 379 3.66 6.27 10.19
C LEU A 379 5.19 6.09 10.40
N PRO A 380 5.83 6.74 11.40
CA PRO A 380 7.18 6.39 11.87
C PRO A 380 7.35 4.91 12.22
N THR A 381 6.32 4.28 12.78
CA THR A 381 6.36 2.83 13.07
C THR A 381 6.28 2.01 11.79
N THR A 382 5.45 2.40 10.81
CA THR A 382 5.44 1.79 9.47
C THR A 382 6.82 1.86 8.82
N PHE A 383 7.47 3.03 8.89
CA PHE A 383 8.84 3.25 8.40
C PHE A 383 9.85 2.29 9.09
N GLY A 384 9.80 2.21 10.42
CA GLY A 384 10.69 1.35 11.19
C GLY A 384 10.43 -0.15 10.94
N VAL A 385 9.17 -0.58 10.79
CA VAL A 385 8.80 -1.97 10.49
C VAL A 385 9.26 -2.37 9.08
N ALA A 386 9.09 -1.50 8.09
CA ALA A 386 9.62 -1.73 6.74
C ALA A 386 11.15 -1.84 6.74
N LEU A 387 11.84 -0.98 7.51
CA LEU A 387 13.29 -1.06 7.70
C LEU A 387 13.71 -2.37 8.41
N LEU A 388 13.00 -2.76 9.47
CA LEU A 388 13.23 -4.01 10.21
C LEU A 388 13.17 -5.21 9.26
N ILE A 389 12.10 -5.35 8.47
CA ILE A 389 11.92 -6.45 7.52
C ILE A 389 12.99 -6.42 6.42
N LEU A 390 13.38 -5.23 5.95
CA LEU A 390 14.47 -5.09 4.97
C LEU A 390 15.82 -5.55 5.54
N LEU A 391 16.13 -5.21 6.79
CA LEU A 391 17.35 -5.65 7.47
C LEU A 391 17.33 -7.14 7.75
N MET A 392 16.20 -7.69 8.20
CA MET A 392 16.00 -9.14 8.35
C MET A 392 16.24 -9.85 7.02
N THR A 393 15.66 -9.35 5.93
CA THR A 393 15.83 -9.90 4.58
C THR A 393 17.31 -9.91 4.17
N ARG A 394 18.02 -8.79 4.40
CA ARG A 394 19.47 -8.68 4.13
C ARG A 394 20.30 -9.64 4.98
N TRP A 395 19.99 -9.76 6.27
CA TRP A 395 20.66 -10.71 7.18
C TRP A 395 20.48 -12.14 6.68
N ALA A 396 19.25 -12.52 6.32
CA ALA A 396 18.91 -13.89 5.93
C ALA A 396 19.54 -14.31 4.57
N GLN A 397 19.70 -13.37 3.63
CA GLN A 397 20.24 -13.63 2.28
C GLN A 397 21.78 -13.65 2.21
N ASN A 398 22.49 -13.21 3.26
CA ASN A 398 23.96 -13.14 3.27
C ASN A 398 24.61 -14.48 3.69
N HIS A 399 25.73 -14.84 3.04
CA HIS A 399 26.21 -16.23 2.93
C HIS A 399 26.52 -16.95 4.26
N HIS A 400 26.85 -16.26 5.36
CA HIS A 400 26.98 -16.91 6.69
C HIS A 400 26.37 -16.09 7.86
N ARG A 401 25.33 -15.28 7.56
CA ARG A 401 24.46 -14.54 8.49
C ARG A 401 25.18 -13.72 9.57
N SER A 402 25.78 -12.63 9.09
CA SER A 402 26.55 -11.65 9.84
C SER A 402 25.88 -11.21 11.15
N LEU A 403 26.62 -11.37 12.25
CA LEU A 403 26.26 -10.84 13.56
C LEU A 403 25.96 -9.33 13.51
N SER A 404 26.71 -8.55 12.71
CA SER A 404 26.49 -7.10 12.59
C SER A 404 25.13 -6.76 11.97
N ALA A 405 24.68 -7.54 10.98
CA ALA A 405 23.36 -7.36 10.40
C ALA A 405 22.26 -7.71 11.42
N TRP A 406 22.48 -8.73 12.25
CA TRP A 406 21.54 -9.08 13.32
C TRP A 406 21.53 -8.08 14.48
N VAL A 407 22.67 -7.48 14.81
CA VAL A 407 22.74 -6.34 15.75
C VAL A 407 21.91 -5.17 15.23
N ALA A 408 21.97 -4.87 13.92
CA ALA A 408 21.13 -3.83 13.33
C ALA A 408 19.63 -4.17 13.39
N VAL A 409 19.24 -5.43 13.12
CA VAL A 409 17.85 -5.91 13.28
C VAL A 409 17.38 -5.71 14.73
N SER A 410 18.21 -6.12 15.68
CA SER A 410 17.92 -6.04 17.12
C SER A 410 17.85 -4.60 17.61
N GLY A 411 18.75 -3.74 17.14
CA GLY A 411 18.77 -2.31 17.45
C GLY A 411 17.54 -1.59 16.91
N VAL A 412 17.14 -1.86 15.67
CA VAL A 412 15.92 -1.30 15.09
C VAL A 412 14.68 -1.78 15.83
N LEU A 413 14.62 -3.04 16.25
CA LEU A 413 13.52 -3.54 17.09
C LEU A 413 13.47 -2.83 18.46
N GLY A 414 14.62 -2.57 19.08
CA GLY A 414 14.72 -1.79 20.31
C GLY A 414 14.24 -0.34 20.13
N LEU A 415 14.67 0.33 19.06
CA LEU A 415 14.23 1.69 18.72
C LEU A 415 12.73 1.73 18.41
N LEU A 416 12.21 0.75 17.66
CA LEU A 416 10.78 0.59 17.41
C LEU A 416 9.99 0.46 18.71
N THR A 417 10.52 -0.28 19.69
CA THR A 417 9.91 -0.43 21.01
C THR A 417 9.86 0.91 21.76
N LEU A 418 10.89 1.77 21.60
CA LEU A 418 10.88 3.15 22.13
C LEU A 418 9.97 4.10 21.34
N THR A 419 9.66 3.82 20.07
CA THR A 419 8.64 4.55 19.30
C THR A 419 7.23 4.15 19.72
N ARG A 420 6.99 2.84 19.88
CA ARG A 420 5.74 2.24 20.32
C ARG A 420 6.03 0.99 21.12
N THR A 421 5.66 0.99 22.40
CA THR A 421 5.85 -0.12 23.34
C THR A 421 5.38 -1.47 22.79
N GLN A 422 4.28 -1.46 22.03
CA GLN A 422 3.67 -2.65 21.44
C GLN A 422 4.58 -3.37 20.42
N ALA A 423 5.57 -2.69 19.84
CA ALA A 423 6.50 -3.29 18.88
C ALA A 423 7.39 -4.38 19.51
N ILE A 424 7.55 -4.41 20.84
CA ILE A 424 8.27 -5.50 21.52
C ILE A 424 7.61 -6.87 21.26
N LEU A 425 6.30 -6.88 21.05
CA LEU A 425 5.54 -8.11 20.76
C LEU A 425 5.85 -8.67 19.35
N LEU A 426 6.61 -7.95 18.53
CA LEU A 426 7.20 -8.52 17.30
C LEU A 426 8.38 -9.44 17.58
N SER A 427 9.02 -9.35 18.76
CA SER A 427 10.22 -10.14 19.08
C SER A 427 10.03 -11.66 18.92
N PRO A 428 8.92 -12.31 19.34
CA PRO A 428 8.74 -13.74 19.14
C PRO A 428 8.65 -14.10 17.65
N PHE A 429 8.04 -13.23 16.83
CA PHE A 429 7.90 -13.42 15.38
C PHE A 429 9.22 -13.20 14.64
N VAL A 430 10.04 -12.24 15.08
CA VAL A 430 11.41 -12.05 14.58
C VAL A 430 12.27 -13.27 14.91
N LEU A 431 12.18 -13.79 16.14
CA LEU A 431 12.89 -14.99 16.57
C LEU A 431 12.39 -16.25 15.84
N LEU A 432 11.09 -16.38 15.61
CA LEU A 432 10.51 -17.47 14.83
C LEU A 432 10.98 -17.43 13.38
N ALA A 433 10.96 -16.25 12.75
CA ALA A 433 11.48 -16.07 11.40
C ALA A 433 12.97 -16.44 11.32
N ALA A 434 13.77 -16.08 12.33
CA ALA A 434 15.16 -16.48 12.43
C ALA A 434 15.33 -18.00 12.61
N LEU A 435 14.50 -18.63 13.45
CA LEU A 435 14.52 -20.08 13.67
C LEU A 435 14.25 -20.84 12.38
N LEU A 436 13.19 -20.48 11.65
CA LEU A 436 12.81 -21.11 10.38
C LEU A 436 13.94 -21.01 9.34
N VAL A 437 14.65 -19.90 9.36
CA VAL A 437 15.73 -19.61 8.42
C VAL A 437 17.03 -20.32 8.84
N GLU A 438 17.30 -20.49 10.13
CA GLU A 438 18.49 -21.15 10.70
C GLU A 438 18.35 -22.64 10.95
N TRP A 439 17.13 -23.18 10.88
CA TRP A 439 16.86 -24.60 11.08
C TRP A 439 17.68 -25.48 10.12
N PRO A 440 18.30 -26.59 10.59
CA PRO A 440 18.26 -27.17 11.95
C PRO A 440 19.32 -26.66 12.94
N SER A 441 20.07 -25.60 12.63
CA SER A 441 21.18 -25.10 13.46
C SER A 441 20.72 -24.25 14.67
N TRP A 442 19.96 -24.85 15.60
CA TRP A 442 19.40 -24.17 16.76
C TRP A 442 20.43 -23.44 17.66
N ARG A 443 21.70 -23.88 17.68
CA ARG A 443 22.77 -23.19 18.41
C ARG A 443 23.06 -21.79 17.85
N ARG A 444 22.99 -21.61 16.52
CA ARG A 444 23.10 -20.29 15.89
C ARG A 444 21.90 -19.42 16.23
N TRP A 445 20.73 -20.03 16.25
CA TRP A 445 19.50 -19.35 16.67
C TRP A 445 19.57 -18.87 18.12
N LEU A 446 20.08 -19.67 19.05
CA LEU A 446 20.30 -19.23 20.43
C LEU A 446 21.29 -18.07 20.54
N ARG A 447 22.34 -18.06 19.73
CA ARG A 447 23.27 -16.91 19.67
C ARG A 447 22.54 -15.67 19.19
N HIS A 448 21.73 -15.76 18.15
CA HIS A 448 20.93 -14.62 17.66
C HIS A 448 19.86 -14.19 18.66
N MET A 449 19.23 -15.13 19.38
CA MET A 449 18.30 -14.83 20.47
C MET A 449 18.99 -14.03 21.57
N LEU A 450 20.16 -14.51 22.03
CA LEU A 450 20.95 -13.82 23.05
C LEU A 450 21.36 -12.42 22.60
N VAL A 451 21.83 -12.27 21.37
CA VAL A 451 22.22 -10.96 20.80
C VAL A 451 21.01 -10.04 20.71
N LEU A 452 19.84 -10.55 20.32
CA LEU A 452 18.62 -9.76 20.26
C LEU A 452 18.26 -9.24 21.65
N VAL A 453 18.24 -10.12 22.66
CA VAL A 453 17.94 -9.74 24.05
C VAL A 453 18.93 -8.70 24.56
N VAL A 454 20.24 -8.93 24.37
CA VAL A 454 21.28 -8.02 24.84
C VAL A 454 21.20 -6.67 24.15
N VAL A 455 21.09 -6.64 22.81
CA VAL A 455 21.05 -5.37 22.06
C VAL A 455 19.77 -4.59 22.35
N VAL A 456 18.61 -5.26 22.41
CA VAL A 456 17.35 -4.61 22.78
C VAL A 456 17.47 -4.07 24.21
N ALA A 457 17.95 -4.85 25.17
CA ALA A 457 18.16 -4.39 26.54
C ALA A 457 19.11 -3.18 26.59
N MET A 458 20.19 -3.17 25.81
CA MET A 458 21.11 -2.02 25.73
C MET A 458 20.44 -0.77 25.16
N VAL A 459 19.56 -0.91 24.16
CA VAL A 459 18.81 0.23 23.60
C VAL A 459 17.77 0.76 24.61
N LEU A 460 17.12 -0.13 25.36
CA LEU A 460 16.10 0.25 26.34
C LEU A 460 16.70 0.71 27.68
N ALA A 461 17.93 0.29 28.01
CA ALA A 461 18.56 0.52 29.32
C ALA A 461 18.65 2.01 29.71
N PRO A 462 19.06 2.95 28.83
CA PRO A 462 19.09 4.37 29.19
C PRO A 462 17.71 4.90 29.60
N TRP A 463 16.67 4.48 28.89
CA TRP A 463 15.29 4.87 29.17
C TRP A 463 14.80 4.30 30.49
N LEU A 464 14.99 2.99 30.68
CA LEU A 464 14.59 2.29 31.90
C LEU A 464 15.36 2.80 33.13
N TYR A 465 16.65 3.10 32.98
CA TYR A 465 17.47 3.67 34.05
C TYR A 465 17.00 5.07 34.45
N ARG A 466 16.70 5.94 33.47
CA ARG A 466 16.09 7.25 33.74
C ARG A 466 14.82 7.10 34.55
N ASN A 467 13.91 6.23 34.11
CA ASN A 467 12.63 6.05 34.76
C ASN A 467 12.78 5.45 36.17
N TRP A 468 13.70 4.51 36.37
CA TRP A 468 14.05 3.99 37.69
C TRP A 468 14.62 5.07 38.61
N ARG A 469 15.48 5.96 38.12
CA ARG A 469 16.02 7.07 38.92
C ARG A 469 14.95 8.06 39.36
N LEU A 470 13.92 8.28 38.54
CA LEU A 470 12.84 9.21 38.84
C LEU A 470 11.74 8.59 39.71
N THR A 471 11.49 7.29 39.57
CA THR A 471 10.30 6.64 40.15
C THR A 471 10.62 5.55 41.17
N GLY A 472 11.89 5.16 41.30
CA GLY A 472 12.33 4.02 42.11
C GLY A 472 12.01 2.64 41.51
N LYS A 473 11.31 2.56 40.35
CA LYS A 473 10.91 1.30 39.71
C LYS A 473 11.23 1.27 38.22
N PHE A 474 11.41 0.07 37.65
CA PHE A 474 11.64 -0.10 36.21
C PHE A 474 10.32 0.02 35.44
N VAL A 475 10.10 1.17 34.84
CA VAL A 475 8.85 1.51 34.13
C VAL A 475 9.20 1.81 32.68
N PHE A 476 8.53 1.13 31.75
CA PHE A 476 8.75 1.35 30.33
C PHE A 476 7.89 2.48 29.77
N ASP A 477 6.60 2.45 30.08
CA ASP A 477 5.59 3.39 29.60
C ASP A 477 4.70 3.85 30.77
N GLU A 478 4.00 4.96 30.61
CA GLU A 478 3.15 5.50 31.67
C GLU A 478 2.03 4.52 32.03
N PRO A 479 1.85 4.17 33.32
CA PRO A 479 0.74 3.31 33.76
C PRO A 479 -0.64 3.88 33.41
N PHE A 480 -0.75 5.21 33.37
CA PHE A 480 -2.00 5.92 33.09
C PHE A 480 -2.46 5.87 31.63
N SER A 481 -1.61 5.45 30.69
CA SER A 481 -2.02 5.30 29.28
C SER A 481 -2.19 3.84 28.91
N GLN A 482 -1.11 3.10 28.62
CA GLN A 482 -1.24 1.80 27.96
C GLN A 482 -1.78 0.73 28.89
N THR A 483 -1.27 0.62 30.11
CA THR A 483 -1.74 -0.39 31.07
C THR A 483 -3.21 -0.16 31.45
N LYS A 484 -3.58 1.11 31.69
CA LYS A 484 -4.98 1.49 31.93
C LYS A 484 -5.87 1.16 30.74
N ILE A 485 -5.50 1.58 29.53
CA ILE A 485 -6.27 1.33 28.31
C ILE A 485 -6.47 -0.18 28.09
N VAL A 486 -5.44 -1.00 28.32
CA VAL A 486 -5.57 -2.46 28.21
C VAL A 486 -6.53 -2.99 29.27
N ALA A 487 -6.36 -2.61 30.54
CA ALA A 487 -7.24 -3.06 31.62
C ALA A 487 -8.71 -2.68 31.39
N GLU A 488 -9.00 -1.45 30.95
CA GLU A 488 -10.36 -0.99 30.67
C GLU A 488 -11.03 -1.73 29.49
N ARG A 489 -10.26 -2.45 28.67
CA ARG A 489 -10.80 -3.27 27.56
C ARG A 489 -11.01 -4.73 27.92
N TYR A 490 -10.41 -5.23 28.99
CA TYR A 490 -10.62 -6.58 29.50
C TYR A 490 -11.90 -6.62 30.34
N THR A 491 -13.03 -6.40 29.67
CA THR A 491 -14.36 -6.24 30.28
C THR A 491 -15.44 -6.71 29.30
N THR A 492 -16.65 -6.99 29.80
CA THR A 492 -17.85 -7.13 28.96
C THR A 492 -18.72 -5.87 28.95
N GLU A 493 -18.39 -4.88 29.78
CA GLU A 493 -19.18 -3.67 29.96
C GLU A 493 -18.72 -2.55 29.02
N VAL A 494 -19.67 -1.95 28.30
CA VAL A 494 -19.39 -0.81 27.43
C VAL A 494 -19.16 0.44 28.28
N GLY A 495 -18.06 1.15 28.04
CA GLY A 495 -17.71 2.36 28.80
C GLY A 495 -17.14 2.07 30.19
N PHE A 496 -16.74 0.83 30.47
CA PHE A 496 -16.03 0.47 31.69
C PHE A 496 -14.78 1.35 31.86
N SER A 497 -14.58 1.85 33.08
CA SER A 497 -13.40 2.63 33.42
C SER A 497 -12.87 2.20 34.78
N MET A 498 -11.55 2.28 34.94
CA MET A 498 -10.88 2.00 36.20
C MET A 498 -10.13 3.25 36.63
N PRO A 499 -10.82 4.29 37.16
CA PRO A 499 -10.13 5.45 37.70
C PRO A 499 -9.27 5.07 38.91
N ARG A 500 -8.30 5.93 39.20
CA ARG A 500 -7.47 5.84 40.42
C ARG A 500 -8.34 6.12 41.64
N ARG A 501 -8.14 5.36 42.72
CA ARG A 501 -8.85 5.56 43.99
C ARG A 501 -8.20 6.69 44.81
N PRO A 502 -8.95 7.40 45.66
CA PRO A 502 -8.36 8.39 46.57
C PRO A 502 -7.26 7.74 47.43
N GLY A 503 -6.07 8.34 47.45
CA GLY A 503 -4.92 7.86 48.24
C GLY A 503 -4.18 6.64 47.68
N GLU A 504 -4.65 6.03 46.59
CA GLU A 504 -3.95 4.91 45.92
C GLU A 504 -2.66 5.42 45.29
N ASP A 505 -1.50 4.80 45.50
CA ASP A 505 -0.28 5.18 44.78
C ASP A 505 -0.35 4.78 43.29
N VAL A 506 0.47 5.39 42.43
CA VAL A 506 0.59 5.02 41.00
C VAL A 506 0.89 3.53 40.83
N TRP A 507 1.61 2.93 41.78
CA TRP A 507 1.94 1.52 41.74
C TRP A 507 0.82 0.60 42.14
N ASP A 508 0.16 0.90 43.26
CA ASP A 508 -1.03 0.16 43.67
C ASP A 508 -2.08 0.19 42.57
N TYR A 509 -2.20 1.34 41.89
CA TYR A 509 -3.03 1.50 40.71
C TYR A 509 -2.59 0.60 39.55
N SER A 510 -1.32 0.65 39.14
CA SER A 510 -0.79 -0.17 38.04
C SER A 510 -0.89 -1.67 38.31
N GLU A 511 -0.66 -2.09 39.56
CA GLU A 511 -0.78 -3.47 40.01
C GLU A 511 -2.24 -3.92 39.98
N ARG A 512 -3.17 -3.08 40.42
CA ARG A 512 -4.61 -3.34 40.33
C ARG A 512 -5.07 -3.48 38.87
N LEU A 513 -4.62 -2.61 37.98
CA LEU A 513 -4.92 -2.68 36.54
C LEU A 513 -4.41 -4.00 35.94
N SER A 514 -3.15 -4.36 36.23
CA SER A 514 -2.53 -5.59 35.73
C SER A 514 -3.23 -6.84 36.29
N SER A 515 -3.55 -6.82 37.58
CA SER A 515 -4.27 -7.90 38.26
C SER A 515 -5.69 -8.05 37.69
N HIS A 516 -6.36 -6.96 37.32
CA HIS A 516 -7.66 -7.02 36.67
C HIS A 516 -7.60 -7.74 35.31
N VAL A 517 -6.62 -7.42 34.46
CA VAL A 517 -6.41 -8.10 33.18
C VAL A 517 -6.22 -9.61 33.37
N VAL A 518 -5.35 -9.99 34.31
CA VAL A 518 -5.07 -11.41 34.60
C VAL A 518 -6.30 -12.11 35.18
N ALA A 519 -6.99 -11.49 36.13
CA ALA A 519 -8.21 -12.04 36.73
C ALA A 519 -9.32 -12.23 35.69
N PHE A 520 -9.52 -11.25 34.80
CA PHE A 520 -10.50 -11.35 33.72
C PHE A 520 -10.13 -12.46 32.73
N LEU A 521 -8.85 -12.59 32.36
CA LEU A 521 -8.38 -13.66 31.48
C LEU A 521 -8.65 -15.05 32.06
N VAL A 522 -8.42 -15.24 33.37
CA VAL A 522 -8.65 -16.51 34.06
C VAL A 522 -10.14 -16.80 34.23
N ALA A 523 -10.95 -15.78 34.54
CA ALA A 523 -12.39 -15.93 34.75
C ALA A 523 -13.18 -16.10 33.44
N HIS A 524 -12.73 -15.49 32.34
CA HIS A 524 -13.45 -15.43 31.07
C HIS A 524 -12.55 -15.76 29.85
N PRO A 525 -11.86 -16.93 29.83
CA PRO A 525 -10.95 -17.28 28.76
C PRO A 525 -11.65 -17.39 27.39
N ASP A 526 -12.93 -17.77 27.39
CA ASP A 526 -13.77 -17.86 26.20
C ASP A 526 -14.10 -16.48 25.61
N VAL A 527 -14.37 -15.47 26.46
CA VAL A 527 -14.58 -14.08 26.03
C VAL A 527 -13.30 -13.53 25.41
N VAL A 528 -12.16 -13.77 26.06
CA VAL A 528 -10.85 -13.33 25.57
C VAL A 528 -10.53 -13.95 24.22
N ALA A 529 -10.72 -15.27 24.08
CA ALA A 529 -10.53 -15.94 22.81
C ALA A 529 -11.44 -15.38 21.71
N ARG A 530 -12.72 -15.14 22.01
CA ARG A 530 -13.68 -14.58 21.04
C ARG A 530 -13.28 -13.19 20.57
N PHE A 531 -13.02 -12.23 21.47
CA PHE A 531 -12.63 -10.89 21.02
C PHE A 531 -11.27 -10.93 20.32
N THR A 532 -10.30 -11.72 20.79
CA THR A 532 -8.97 -11.78 20.18
C THR A 532 -9.08 -12.29 18.74
N VAL A 533 -9.84 -13.37 18.51
CA VAL A 533 -10.08 -13.88 17.16
C VAL A 533 -10.82 -12.85 16.32
N ASN A 534 -11.87 -12.21 16.86
CA ASN A 534 -12.66 -11.21 16.14
C ASN A 534 -11.82 -10.00 15.70
N HIS A 535 -11.05 -9.39 16.61
CA HIS A 535 -10.17 -8.27 16.30
C HIS A 535 -9.01 -8.66 15.37
N PHE A 536 -8.47 -9.88 15.49
CA PHE A 536 -7.44 -10.38 14.58
C PHE A 536 -7.97 -10.46 13.14
N PHE A 537 -9.11 -11.11 12.93
CA PHE A 537 -9.72 -11.19 11.60
C PHE A 537 -10.13 -9.82 11.07
N ALA A 538 -10.62 -8.92 11.91
CA ALA A 538 -10.90 -7.54 11.51
C ALA A 538 -9.66 -6.83 10.98
N ASN A 539 -8.53 -6.98 11.68
CA ASN A 539 -7.26 -6.37 11.27
C ASN A 539 -6.78 -6.92 9.92
N GLU A 540 -6.81 -8.25 9.73
CA GLU A 540 -6.44 -8.87 8.44
C GLU A 540 -7.39 -8.49 7.29
N MET A 541 -8.68 -8.32 7.58
CA MET A 541 -9.62 -7.77 6.59
C MET A 541 -9.30 -6.32 6.26
N TYR A 542 -8.99 -5.50 7.26
CA TYR A 542 -8.74 -4.07 7.04
C TYR A 542 -7.47 -3.82 6.22
N THR A 543 -6.47 -4.70 6.26
CA THR A 543 -5.33 -4.60 5.33
C THR A 543 -5.74 -4.91 3.88
N LEU A 544 -6.73 -5.77 3.67
CA LEU A 544 -7.31 -6.05 2.35
C LEU A 544 -8.19 -4.90 1.86
N LEU A 545 -9.00 -4.30 2.75
CA LEU A 545 -9.87 -3.16 2.43
C LEU A 545 -9.09 -1.85 2.22
N ALA A 546 -7.79 -1.83 2.49
CA ALA A 546 -6.89 -0.75 2.06
C ALA A 546 -6.71 -0.69 0.54
N LEU A 547 -6.95 -1.79 -0.16
CA LEU A 547 -6.96 -1.85 -1.63
C LEU A 547 -8.26 -1.25 -2.18
N PRO A 548 -8.32 -0.90 -3.48
CA PRO A 548 -9.56 -0.42 -4.08
C PRO A 548 -10.68 -1.45 -3.92
N THR A 549 -11.79 -1.07 -3.32
CA THR A 549 -12.95 -1.96 -3.09
C THR A 549 -14.07 -1.78 -4.11
N SER A 550 -14.02 -0.72 -4.91
CA SER A 550 -14.93 -0.45 -6.03
C SER A 550 -14.13 0.03 -7.26
N LEU A 551 -14.70 -0.21 -8.44
CA LEU A 551 -14.18 0.34 -9.70
C LEU A 551 -14.60 1.80 -9.90
N GLU A 552 -15.66 2.22 -9.22
CA GLU A 552 -16.21 3.56 -9.33
C GLU A 552 -15.48 4.52 -8.39
N THR A 553 -15.31 5.76 -8.84
CA THR A 553 -14.96 6.86 -7.96
C THR A 553 -16.22 7.63 -7.61
N PRO A 554 -16.72 7.54 -6.37
CA PRO A 554 -17.98 8.16 -5.98
C PRO A 554 -17.93 9.69 -6.01
N GLN A 555 -16.77 10.31 -6.26
CA GLN A 555 -16.57 11.76 -6.20
C GLN A 555 -15.60 12.26 -7.27
N PRO A 556 -15.76 13.53 -7.70
CA PRO A 556 -14.78 14.18 -8.56
C PRO A 556 -13.38 14.17 -7.93
N LEU A 557 -12.34 13.95 -8.74
CA LEU A 557 -10.94 13.90 -8.28
C LEU A 557 -10.44 15.22 -7.69
N SER A 558 -11.13 16.33 -8.00
CA SER A 558 -10.85 17.66 -7.44
C SER A 558 -11.40 17.88 -6.03
N LYS A 559 -12.25 16.97 -5.53
CA LYS A 559 -12.80 17.07 -4.17
C LYS A 559 -12.07 16.13 -3.22
N PRO A 560 -11.87 16.54 -1.95
CA PRO A 560 -11.37 15.64 -0.91
C PRO A 560 -12.23 14.39 -0.79
N VAL A 561 -11.58 13.25 -0.49
CA VAL A 561 -12.25 11.94 -0.45
C VAL A 561 -13.13 11.87 0.82
N MET A 562 -14.44 12.04 0.68
CA MET A 562 -15.40 11.96 1.81
C MET A 562 -15.44 10.55 2.40
N GLY A 563 -15.74 10.40 3.69
CA GLY A 563 -15.76 9.13 4.43
C GLY A 563 -16.88 8.13 4.07
N TRP A 564 -17.12 7.84 2.78
CA TRP A 564 -18.15 6.91 2.30
C TRP A 564 -17.95 5.45 2.76
N TRP A 565 -16.74 5.09 3.22
CA TRP A 565 -16.38 3.71 3.63
C TRP A 565 -16.57 3.41 5.13
N ARG A 566 -17.38 4.21 5.86
CA ARG A 566 -17.45 4.17 7.33
C ARG A 566 -18.69 3.52 7.93
N GLY A 567 -19.58 3.00 7.10
CA GLY A 567 -20.84 2.40 7.53
C GLY A 567 -21.00 0.95 7.10
N LYS A 568 -22.08 0.32 7.53
CA LYS A 568 -22.46 -1.03 7.07
C LYS A 568 -22.61 -1.08 5.54
N GLU A 569 -23.19 -0.01 4.98
CA GLU A 569 -23.36 0.19 3.53
C GLU A 569 -22.04 0.07 2.74
N TYR A 570 -20.90 0.40 3.36
CA TYR A 570 -19.60 0.21 2.72
C TYR A 570 -19.32 -1.25 2.43
N TYR A 571 -19.57 -2.14 3.40
CA TYR A 571 -19.33 -3.56 3.23
C TYR A 571 -20.23 -4.16 2.15
N ASP A 572 -21.47 -3.66 2.04
CA ASP A 572 -22.42 -4.05 0.99
C ASP A 572 -21.99 -3.53 -0.40
N SER A 573 -21.23 -2.42 -0.45
CA SER A 573 -20.71 -1.82 -1.69
C SER A 573 -19.42 -2.48 -2.22
N ILE A 574 -18.79 -3.36 -1.44
CA ILE A 574 -17.52 -4.01 -1.83
C ILE A 574 -17.77 -4.91 -3.04
N ASN A 575 -16.96 -4.75 -4.10
CA ASN A 575 -17.02 -5.63 -5.25
C ASN A 575 -16.38 -7.00 -4.93
N PRO A 576 -17.15 -8.10 -4.83
CA PRO A 576 -16.63 -9.40 -4.42
C PRO A 576 -15.69 -10.01 -5.47
N TRP A 577 -15.87 -9.69 -6.76
CA TRP A 577 -14.99 -10.16 -7.82
C TRP A 577 -13.61 -9.52 -7.75
N LEU A 578 -13.56 -8.25 -7.32
CA LEU A 578 -12.30 -7.54 -7.11
C LEU A 578 -11.55 -8.11 -5.92
N ILE A 579 -12.25 -8.40 -4.82
CA ILE A 579 -11.68 -9.12 -3.67
C ILE A 579 -11.16 -10.49 -4.09
N LEU A 580 -11.93 -11.28 -4.84
CA LEU A 580 -11.50 -12.58 -5.33
C LEU A 580 -10.22 -12.47 -6.18
N LEU A 581 -10.16 -11.49 -7.09
CA LEU A 581 -8.96 -11.22 -7.89
C LEU A 581 -7.76 -10.91 -6.99
N TYR A 582 -7.93 -10.09 -5.96
CA TYR A 582 -6.85 -9.77 -5.02
C TYR A 582 -6.38 -11.01 -4.25
N LEU A 583 -7.28 -11.85 -3.75
CA LEU A 583 -6.91 -13.09 -3.06
C LEU A 583 -6.11 -14.03 -3.98
N LEU A 584 -6.51 -14.14 -5.24
CA LEU A 584 -5.78 -14.91 -6.25
C LEU A 584 -4.37 -14.34 -6.50
N LEU A 585 -4.25 -13.01 -6.70
CA LEU A 585 -2.97 -12.35 -6.92
C LEU A 585 -2.06 -12.41 -5.69
N ILE A 586 -2.60 -12.22 -4.49
CA ILE A 586 -1.83 -12.35 -3.24
C ILE A 586 -1.34 -13.79 -3.07
N GLY A 587 -2.18 -14.79 -3.32
CA GLY A 587 -1.78 -16.20 -3.26
C GLY A 587 -0.70 -16.56 -4.28
N LEU A 588 -0.79 -16.03 -5.51
CA LEU A 588 0.29 -16.10 -6.51
C LEU A 588 1.56 -15.41 -6.01
N GLY A 589 1.45 -14.24 -5.39
CA GLY A 589 2.56 -13.48 -4.86
C GLY A 589 3.29 -14.18 -3.71
N LEU A 590 2.56 -14.79 -2.77
CA LEU A 590 3.11 -15.62 -1.70
C LEU A 590 3.89 -16.82 -2.26
N SER A 591 3.30 -17.49 -3.25
CA SER A 591 3.90 -18.63 -3.95
C SER A 591 5.17 -18.22 -4.71
N ALA A 592 5.16 -17.09 -5.40
CA ALA A 592 6.32 -16.53 -6.11
C ALA A 592 7.43 -16.12 -5.14
N ALA A 593 7.09 -15.42 -4.05
CA ALA A 593 8.03 -15.04 -3.00
C ALA A 593 8.66 -16.27 -2.34
N TRP A 594 7.87 -17.32 -2.06
CA TRP A 594 8.37 -18.59 -1.53
C TRP A 594 9.32 -19.29 -2.50
N LYS A 595 8.97 -19.36 -3.80
CA LYS A 595 9.85 -20.00 -4.79
C LYS A 595 11.19 -19.31 -4.92
N ARG A 596 11.20 -17.98 -4.91
CA ARG A 596 12.41 -17.17 -5.11
C ARG A 596 13.25 -17.05 -3.84
N ALA A 597 12.62 -16.86 -2.69
CA ALA A 597 13.31 -16.48 -1.45
C ALA A 597 12.97 -17.36 -0.23
N ARG A 598 12.17 -18.43 -0.40
CA ARG A 598 11.76 -19.35 0.68
C ARG A 598 11.19 -18.59 1.89
N TRP A 599 11.58 -18.96 3.11
CA TRP A 599 11.17 -18.29 4.34
C TRP A 599 11.42 -16.79 4.35
N VAL A 600 12.47 -16.32 3.69
CA VAL A 600 12.79 -14.89 3.60
C VAL A 600 11.70 -14.14 2.84
N GLY A 601 11.12 -14.77 1.82
CA GLY A 601 9.99 -14.22 1.07
C GLY A 601 8.72 -14.05 1.91
N LEU A 602 8.63 -14.71 3.07
CA LEU A 602 7.47 -14.68 3.97
C LEU A 602 7.67 -13.77 5.20
N PHE A 603 8.83 -13.12 5.35
CA PHE A 603 9.08 -12.21 6.47
C PHE A 603 8.03 -11.10 6.62
N PRO A 604 7.59 -10.42 5.54
CA PRO A 604 6.50 -9.45 5.65
C PRO A 604 5.22 -10.04 6.27
N LEU A 605 4.88 -11.29 5.89
CA LEU A 605 3.67 -11.96 6.37
C LEU A 605 3.77 -12.29 7.86
N PHE A 606 4.91 -12.83 8.30
CA PHE A 606 5.12 -13.15 9.72
C PHE A 606 5.01 -11.91 10.61
N ILE A 607 5.60 -10.79 10.17
CA ILE A 607 5.53 -9.54 10.91
C ILE A 607 4.12 -8.95 10.89
N GLN A 608 3.41 -8.99 9.77
CA GLN A 608 2.00 -8.57 9.70
C GLN A 608 1.14 -9.38 10.69
N VAL A 609 1.16 -10.71 10.59
CA VAL A 609 0.37 -11.60 11.46
C VAL A 609 0.73 -11.36 12.93
N GLY A 610 2.02 -11.21 13.24
CA GLY A 610 2.47 -10.93 14.59
C GLY A 610 2.00 -9.59 15.13
N TYR A 611 2.05 -8.55 14.30
CA TYR A 611 1.57 -7.22 14.67
C TYR A 611 0.04 -7.20 14.85
N SER A 612 -0.71 -7.81 13.94
CA SER A 612 -2.17 -7.94 14.01
C SER A 612 -2.61 -8.72 15.25
N LEU A 613 -1.92 -9.83 15.57
CA LEU A 613 -2.20 -10.63 16.76
C LEU A 613 -1.88 -9.85 18.04
N SER A 614 -0.77 -9.12 18.05
CA SER A 614 -0.38 -8.26 19.18
C SER A 614 -1.45 -7.22 19.48
N ASN A 615 -1.99 -6.57 18.44
CA ASN A 615 -3.12 -5.66 18.57
C ASN A 615 -4.39 -6.38 19.05
N ALA A 616 -4.69 -7.55 18.51
CA ALA A 616 -5.91 -8.29 18.82
C ALA A 616 -5.97 -8.76 20.27
N VAL A 617 -4.84 -9.20 20.84
CA VAL A 617 -4.75 -9.60 22.26
C VAL A 617 -5.10 -8.44 23.18
N VAL A 618 -4.70 -7.20 22.84
CA VAL A 618 -5.07 -5.99 23.60
C VAL A 618 -6.40 -5.37 23.14
N ARG A 619 -7.21 -6.15 22.40
CA ARG A 619 -8.53 -5.77 21.88
C ARG A 619 -8.51 -4.50 21.03
N ASN A 620 -7.47 -4.34 20.21
CA ASN A 620 -7.35 -3.28 19.20
C ASN A 620 -7.72 -3.80 17.80
N SER A 621 -8.68 -3.15 17.14
CA SER A 621 -8.82 -3.22 15.69
C SER A 621 -9.06 -1.86 15.05
N GLY A 622 -8.73 -1.74 13.76
CA GLY A 622 -8.97 -0.53 12.98
C GLY A 622 -7.71 0.02 12.31
N TRP A 623 -7.95 0.93 11.37
CA TRP A 623 -6.93 1.47 10.46
C TRP A 623 -5.67 1.97 11.18
N ARG A 624 -5.84 2.71 12.30
CA ARG A 624 -4.73 3.32 13.05
C ARG A 624 -3.77 2.25 13.55
N PHE A 625 -4.33 1.14 14.05
CA PHE A 625 -3.57 0.08 14.69
C PHE A 625 -2.87 -0.81 13.69
N ILE A 626 -3.39 -0.94 12.47
CA ILE A 626 -2.78 -1.77 11.42
C ILE A 626 -1.85 -1.01 10.48
N LEU A 627 -1.85 0.33 10.50
CA LEU A 627 -1.01 1.18 9.62
C LEU A 627 0.47 0.73 9.54
N PRO A 628 1.12 0.24 10.63
CA PRO A 628 2.49 -0.25 10.56
C PRO A 628 2.75 -1.44 9.63
N VAL A 629 1.72 -2.23 9.35
CA VAL A 629 1.82 -3.48 8.57
C VAL A 629 0.81 -3.61 7.43
N GLU A 630 -0.13 -2.67 7.29
CA GLU A 630 -1.16 -2.66 6.23
C GLU A 630 -0.58 -2.85 4.82
N TRP A 631 0.64 -2.35 4.60
CA TRP A 631 1.33 -2.42 3.31
C TRP A 631 1.70 -3.83 2.84
N VAL A 632 1.72 -4.80 3.74
CA VAL A 632 2.11 -6.18 3.42
C VAL A 632 1.09 -6.85 2.48
N THR A 633 -0.19 -6.49 2.56
CA THR A 633 -1.21 -7.01 1.63
C THR A 633 -0.94 -6.55 0.20
N TYR A 634 -0.73 -5.25 -0.01
CA TYR A 634 -0.40 -4.76 -1.35
C TYR A 634 1.02 -5.16 -1.80
N PHE A 635 1.91 -5.51 -0.85
CA PHE A 635 3.22 -6.09 -1.16
C PHE A 635 3.08 -7.41 -1.92
N TYR A 636 2.34 -8.38 -1.36
CA TYR A 636 2.17 -9.67 -2.02
C TYR A 636 1.29 -9.58 -3.27
N LEU A 637 0.29 -8.69 -3.26
CA LEU A 637 -0.49 -8.42 -4.47
C LEU A 637 0.42 -7.91 -5.61
N ALA A 638 1.32 -6.96 -5.32
CA ALA A 638 2.25 -6.42 -6.30
C ALA A 638 3.25 -7.48 -6.80
N VAL A 639 3.75 -8.34 -5.92
CA VAL A 639 4.60 -9.49 -6.29
C VAL A 639 3.84 -10.45 -7.21
N GLY A 640 2.60 -10.80 -6.88
CA GLY A 640 1.78 -11.71 -7.70
C GLY A 640 1.44 -11.12 -9.06
N LEU A 641 1.03 -9.85 -9.10
CA LEU A 641 0.76 -9.14 -10.35
C LEU A 641 2.00 -9.08 -11.24
N MET A 642 3.17 -8.77 -10.66
CA MET A 642 4.41 -8.68 -11.43
C MET A 642 4.95 -10.04 -11.85
N GLU A 643 4.74 -11.11 -11.09
CA GLU A 643 5.05 -12.47 -11.52
C GLU A 643 4.19 -12.88 -12.73
N VAL A 644 2.92 -12.44 -12.80
CA VAL A 644 2.06 -12.68 -13.98
C VAL A 644 2.55 -11.90 -15.22
N LEU A 645 3.09 -10.69 -15.02
CA LEU A 645 3.54 -9.81 -16.11
C LEU A 645 4.95 -10.13 -16.64
N THR A 646 5.79 -10.90 -15.91
CA THR A 646 7.18 -11.22 -16.29
C THR A 646 7.34 -12.62 -16.89
#